data_AF-B8JFF6-F1
#
_entry.id   AF-B8JFF6-F1
#
_cell.length_a   1.000
_cell.length_b   1.000
_cell.length_c   1.000
_cell.angle_alpha   90.00
_cell.angle_beta   90.00
_cell.angle_gamma   90.00
#
_symmetry.space_group_name_H-M   'P 1'
#
loop_
_entity.id
_entity.type
_entity.pdbx_description
1 polymer ?
#
loop_
_entity_poly.entity_id
_entity_poly.type
_entity_poly.pdbx_seq_one_letter_code
_entity_poly.pdbx_strand_id
1 'polypeptide(L)'
;MRSARLTPLVLTLALLAACSARKVEESAEAGTSCTRCHGGVDNLTGAPPRDAHGSLTGPKVGAHTAHLGAGVACETCHKVPSSVDDPDHIGPDTIKVRFGQAAKLNGAAPTYAAGTGTLGGTCSSTYCHGSTLFAGGTTPNPSWNQPKPTAAERCQACHGNPPPSHSALATNCFQCHSDSVDANQEIKPGGKHVDGHVDIVALTACAGCHGDPSRTQDSPLVRAAPPVDTQGNVSGARVGAHLAHLRDGPLAKAFACSQCHVVPTDSAHASNGAPVVTFGPLASLNATPSYANGTCSGVYCHGGGTTPIGGGGLNVAPTWTQGTAGATCGSCHALVPPSPHPSIDRNGAPLGSLPQCSQCHPGTVNPDGSMFVANGLHVNGVVDQNVHPAGWLAPAGTQQPHGLAANFHDPAYPRGLGDCRTCHGADLNGGPGAGASCNACHAANGQQAWQTSCTFCHGEPNRAQLAAAPPVDSQGHVAPSERGVGAHQTHLFGKQPTGAISNGVACGACHDGQPYADIAHVNGTVAVALKTPGGAAAGTFDAGAGTCASTYCHGGFRGGKAATPAWTATSVDCGSCHASQTGTDLSDAHATHVGTFKLSCGVCHSAAYAPGATPPTADEVLHVNGVVDVAAPVNYDRATHGCTVACHGPDRAWY
;
A
#
# COMPACT_ATOMS: atom_id res chain seq x y z
N MET A 1 37.63 -134.04 30.12
CA MET A 1 38.94 -133.93 30.81
C MET A 1 39.92 -133.35 29.80
N ARG A 2 40.62 -132.26 30.15
CA ARG A 2 42.01 -131.85 29.79
C ARG A 2 42.51 -132.25 28.37
N SER A 3 43.02 -131.38 27.49
CA SER A 3 43.95 -130.26 27.69
C SER A 3 44.17 -129.49 26.36
N ALA A 4 44.40 -128.17 26.51
CA ALA A 4 45.41 -127.26 25.90
C ALA A 4 46.14 -127.65 24.60
N ARG A 5 46.65 -126.75 23.74
CA ARG A 5 46.72 -125.29 23.50
C ARG A 5 47.49 -125.18 22.16
N LEU A 6 47.20 -124.18 21.30
CA LEU A 6 48.20 -123.43 20.50
C LEU A 6 47.52 -122.24 19.80
N THR A 7 48.21 -121.10 19.88
CA THR A 7 47.84 -119.70 19.64
C THR A 7 47.60 -119.33 18.16
N PRO A 8 46.78 -118.30 17.83
CA PRO A 8 46.87 -117.62 16.54
C PRO A 8 47.68 -116.32 16.61
N LEU A 9 48.40 -116.06 15.53
CA LEU A 9 49.29 -114.93 15.27
C LEU A 9 48.46 -113.68 14.91
N VAL A 10 48.85 -112.54 15.50
CA VAL A 10 48.31 -111.20 15.28
C VAL A 10 48.83 -110.62 13.96
N LEU A 11 47.95 -110.08 13.10
CA LEU A 11 48.31 -109.17 12.02
C LEU A 11 47.62 -107.81 12.27
N THR A 12 48.44 -106.78 12.39
CA THR A 12 48.13 -105.40 12.72
C THR A 12 47.49 -104.64 11.56
N LEU A 13 46.32 -104.02 11.79
CA LEU A 13 45.76 -102.99 10.92
C LEU A 13 45.61 -101.69 11.73
N ALA A 14 46.49 -100.73 11.48
CA ALA A 14 46.41 -99.38 12.03
C ALA A 14 45.42 -98.56 11.17
N LEU A 15 44.25 -98.24 11.70
CA LEU A 15 43.40 -97.18 11.14
C LEU A 15 43.93 -95.82 11.63
N LEU A 16 44.52 -95.05 10.71
CA LEU A 16 44.63 -93.60 10.86
C LEU A 16 43.23 -92.98 10.75
N ALA A 17 42.80 -92.30 11.79
CA ALA A 17 41.68 -91.37 11.75
C ALA A 17 42.05 -90.16 10.88
N ALA A 18 41.57 -90.14 9.64
CA ALA A 18 41.65 -88.98 8.77
C ALA A 18 40.57 -87.96 9.15
N CYS A 19 40.99 -86.72 9.40
CA CYS A 19 40.18 -85.57 9.79
C CYS A 19 39.09 -85.22 8.77
N SER A 20 37.88 -84.94 9.26
CA SER A 20 36.77 -84.33 8.52
C SER A 20 36.96 -82.82 8.31
N ALA A 21 37.88 -82.44 7.42
CA ALA A 21 38.00 -81.07 6.91
C ALA A 21 37.53 -81.00 5.45
N ARG A 22 36.89 -79.89 5.06
CA ARG A 22 36.37 -79.67 3.70
C ARG A 22 37.52 -79.74 2.67
N LYS A 23 37.31 -80.48 1.56
CA LYS A 23 38.24 -80.44 0.42
C LYS A 23 38.15 -79.07 -0.25
N VAL A 24 39.27 -78.34 -0.29
CA VAL A 24 39.41 -77.09 -1.05
C VAL A 24 39.60 -77.50 -2.52
N GLU A 25 38.62 -77.20 -3.39
CA GLU A 25 38.77 -77.44 -4.83
C GLU A 25 39.70 -76.37 -5.44
N GLU A 26 40.65 -76.84 -6.25
CA GLU A 26 41.68 -76.04 -6.89
C GLU A 26 41.15 -75.50 -8.22
N SER A 27 40.38 -74.41 -8.16
CA SER A 27 39.88 -73.72 -9.35
C SER A 27 40.21 -72.22 -9.28
N ALA A 28 40.71 -71.71 -10.40
CA ALA A 28 41.38 -70.42 -10.53
C ALA A 28 40.45 -69.19 -10.40
N GLU A 29 41.03 -68.17 -9.77
CA GLU A 29 40.77 -66.72 -9.76
C GLU A 29 39.56 -66.10 -9.02
N ALA A 30 39.93 -65.02 -8.29
CA ALA A 30 39.13 -63.91 -7.72
C ALA A 30 38.69 -63.99 -6.24
N GLY A 31 39.54 -64.50 -5.35
CA GLY A 31 39.35 -64.35 -3.90
C GLY A 31 40.67 -64.05 -3.16
N THR A 32 40.60 -63.26 -2.09
CA THR A 32 41.74 -63.02 -1.19
C THR A 32 42.23 -64.35 -0.59
N SER A 33 43.46 -64.41 -0.04
CA SER A 33 44.02 -65.64 0.55
C SER A 33 43.07 -66.31 1.58
N CYS A 34 42.20 -65.51 2.22
CA CYS A 34 41.22 -65.92 3.21
C CYS A 34 40.02 -66.67 2.61
N THR A 35 39.50 -66.25 1.45
CA THR A 35 38.26 -66.82 0.87
C THR A 35 38.39 -68.28 0.43
N ARG A 36 39.65 -68.75 0.32
CA ARG A 36 40.01 -70.12 0.00
C ARG A 36 39.69 -71.11 1.11
N CYS A 37 39.75 -70.64 2.37
CA CYS A 37 39.51 -71.45 3.56
C CYS A 37 38.30 -70.97 4.37
N HIS A 38 38.00 -69.68 4.34
CA HIS A 38 36.90 -69.02 5.05
C HIS A 38 35.90 -68.46 4.05
N GLY A 39 34.60 -68.67 4.23
CA GLY A 39 33.60 -68.22 3.26
C GLY A 39 32.95 -69.32 2.43
N GLY A 40 31.97 -68.94 1.62
CA GLY A 40 31.32 -69.80 0.66
C GLY A 40 31.06 -69.04 -0.63
N VAL A 41 30.42 -69.70 -1.58
CA VAL A 41 30.21 -69.19 -2.95
C VAL A 41 29.17 -68.06 -3.04
N ASP A 42 28.59 -67.67 -1.91
CA ASP A 42 27.46 -66.73 -1.81
C ASP A 42 27.90 -65.26 -1.74
N ASN A 43 29.07 -64.96 -1.15
CA ASN A 43 29.65 -63.62 -1.17
C ASN A 43 31.17 -63.70 -0.96
N LEU A 44 31.96 -63.13 -1.88
CA LEU A 44 33.44 -63.22 -1.92
C LEU A 44 34.15 -62.47 -0.77
N THR A 45 33.49 -62.27 0.37
CA THR A 45 33.93 -61.38 1.46
C THR A 45 34.81 -62.08 2.50
N GLY A 46 34.83 -63.42 2.49
CA GLY A 46 35.51 -64.22 3.52
C GLY A 46 34.70 -64.40 4.81
N ALA A 47 33.50 -63.81 4.92
CA ALA A 47 32.52 -64.16 5.95
C ALA A 47 32.04 -65.60 5.74
N PRO A 48 32.17 -66.50 6.73
CA PRO A 48 31.78 -67.89 6.55
C PRO A 48 30.25 -68.02 6.50
N PRO A 49 29.62 -68.47 5.39
CA PRO A 49 28.26 -69.00 5.42
C PRO A 49 28.26 -70.42 6.00
N ARG A 50 29.44 -71.06 6.08
CA ARG A 50 29.74 -72.33 6.75
C ARG A 50 31.10 -72.23 7.42
N ASP A 51 31.28 -72.83 8.58
CA ASP A 51 32.63 -72.97 9.16
C ASP A 51 33.50 -73.97 8.38
N ALA A 52 34.78 -74.11 8.77
CA ALA A 52 35.74 -75.03 8.14
C ALA A 52 35.32 -76.52 8.20
N HIS A 53 34.34 -76.85 9.03
CA HIS A 53 33.75 -78.19 9.17
C HIS A 53 32.38 -78.32 8.50
N GLY A 54 31.91 -77.27 7.80
CA GLY A 54 30.65 -77.27 7.05
C GLY A 54 29.41 -76.90 7.87
N SER A 55 29.56 -76.55 9.16
CA SER A 55 28.45 -76.13 10.02
C SER A 55 27.86 -74.82 9.54
N LEU A 56 26.54 -74.74 9.48
CA LEU A 56 25.77 -73.52 9.19
C LEU A 56 25.42 -72.74 10.46
N THR A 57 25.69 -73.31 11.63
CA THR A 57 25.27 -72.77 12.92
C THR A 57 26.46 -72.66 13.86
N GLY A 58 26.43 -71.65 14.73
CA GLY A 58 27.48 -71.37 15.71
C GLY A 58 28.22 -70.04 15.47
N PRO A 59 29.13 -69.67 16.38
CA PRO A 59 29.75 -68.33 16.40
C PRO A 59 30.67 -68.03 15.20
N LYS A 60 31.16 -69.06 14.51
CA LYS A 60 32.08 -68.93 13.36
C LYS A 60 31.38 -68.56 12.05
N VAL A 61 30.04 -68.60 12.01
CA VAL A 61 29.25 -68.52 10.78
C VAL A 61 28.34 -67.28 10.86
N GLY A 62 27.19 -67.43 11.53
CA GLY A 62 26.31 -66.37 12.03
C GLY A 62 26.22 -65.06 11.24
N ALA A 63 26.25 -63.95 11.96
CA ALA A 63 25.99 -62.62 11.41
C ALA A 63 27.15 -61.98 10.63
N HIS A 64 28.23 -62.69 10.28
CA HIS A 64 29.39 -62.09 9.60
C HIS A 64 28.99 -61.41 8.27
N THR A 65 28.23 -62.09 7.42
CA THR A 65 27.76 -61.54 6.14
C THR A 65 26.92 -60.28 6.34
N ALA A 66 26.09 -60.25 7.39
CA ALA A 66 25.25 -59.09 7.70
C ALA A 66 26.10 -57.88 8.14
N HIS A 67 27.13 -58.09 8.95
CA HIS A 67 28.04 -57.03 9.40
C HIS A 67 28.92 -56.51 8.24
N LEU A 68 29.47 -57.40 7.40
CA LEU A 68 30.24 -56.98 6.23
C LEU A 68 29.39 -56.24 5.21
N GLY A 69 28.15 -56.68 4.97
CA GLY A 69 27.18 -55.98 4.12
C GLY A 69 26.80 -54.59 4.66
N ALA A 70 26.91 -54.37 5.97
CA ALA A 70 26.75 -53.07 6.62
C ALA A 70 28.03 -52.23 6.63
N GLY A 71 29.13 -52.70 6.01
CA GLY A 71 30.41 -51.98 5.96
C GLY A 71 31.26 -52.11 7.23
N VAL A 72 30.95 -53.04 8.13
CA VAL A 72 31.73 -53.26 9.36
C VAL A 72 32.99 -54.05 9.03
N ALA A 73 34.17 -53.42 9.15
CA ALA A 73 35.45 -54.09 8.93
C ALA A 73 35.70 -55.21 9.96
N CYS A 74 36.38 -56.28 9.56
CA CYS A 74 36.67 -57.45 10.40
C CYS A 74 37.39 -57.08 11.71
N GLU A 75 38.32 -56.12 11.63
CA GLU A 75 39.11 -55.60 12.75
C GLU A 75 38.26 -54.93 13.85
N THR A 76 36.98 -54.65 13.56
CA THR A 76 36.02 -54.10 14.52
C THR A 76 35.69 -55.09 15.63
N CYS A 77 35.74 -56.40 15.36
CA CYS A 77 35.29 -57.43 16.29
C CYS A 77 36.43 -58.33 16.77
N HIS A 78 37.40 -58.63 15.93
CA HIS A 78 38.56 -59.44 16.30
C HIS A 78 39.77 -59.03 15.48
N LYS A 79 40.97 -59.41 15.94
CA LYS A 79 42.18 -59.24 15.13
C LYS A 79 42.03 -60.06 13.85
N VAL A 80 42.30 -59.45 12.70
CA VAL A 80 42.45 -60.18 11.44
C VAL A 80 43.86 -60.78 11.40
N PRO A 81 44.01 -62.10 11.25
CA PRO A 81 45.32 -62.73 11.12
C PRO A 81 46.08 -62.16 9.92
N SER A 82 47.36 -61.84 10.10
CA SER A 82 48.22 -61.37 9.00
C SER A 82 48.73 -62.51 8.11
N SER A 83 48.66 -63.76 8.58
CA SER A 83 49.05 -64.97 7.84
C SER A 83 48.30 -66.20 8.36
N VAL A 84 48.35 -67.29 7.59
CA VAL A 84 47.69 -68.56 7.94
C VAL A 84 48.28 -69.21 9.19
N ASP A 85 49.55 -68.94 9.49
CA ASP A 85 50.29 -69.51 10.63
C ASP A 85 50.26 -68.60 11.87
N ASP A 86 49.45 -67.53 11.89
CA ASP A 86 49.29 -66.71 13.10
C ASP A 86 48.87 -67.64 14.27
N PRO A 87 49.58 -67.64 15.41
CA PRO A 87 49.27 -68.53 16.54
C PRO A 87 47.85 -68.40 17.07
N ASP A 88 47.22 -67.23 16.86
CA ASP A 88 45.82 -66.98 17.22
C ASP A 88 44.83 -67.32 16.07
N HIS A 89 45.27 -67.90 14.94
CA HIS A 89 44.41 -68.24 13.79
C HIS A 89 43.90 -69.69 13.84
N ILE A 90 44.76 -70.71 14.01
CA ILE A 90 44.39 -72.13 13.93
C ILE A 90 44.58 -72.84 15.30
N GLY A 91 43.46 -73.20 15.96
CA GLY A 91 43.46 -73.92 17.24
C GLY A 91 42.04 -74.20 17.78
N PRO A 92 41.90 -74.96 18.88
CA PRO A 92 40.60 -75.38 19.40
C PRO A 92 39.74 -74.21 19.95
N ASP A 93 40.36 -73.10 20.39
CA ASP A 93 39.69 -71.95 21.03
C ASP A 93 40.14 -70.58 20.48
N THR A 94 40.43 -70.45 19.17
CA THR A 94 41.27 -69.34 18.68
C THR A 94 40.62 -67.98 18.41
N ILE A 95 39.28 -67.82 18.42
CA ILE A 95 38.71 -66.48 18.17
C ILE A 95 38.63 -65.67 19.48
N LYS A 96 39.69 -64.90 19.76
CA LYS A 96 39.66 -63.85 20.79
C LYS A 96 38.96 -62.62 20.23
N VAL A 97 37.69 -62.42 20.61
CA VAL A 97 36.96 -61.19 20.32
C VAL A 97 37.69 -60.02 20.96
N ARG A 98 38.12 -59.07 20.14
CA ARG A 98 38.81 -57.83 20.53
C ARG A 98 38.14 -56.70 19.78
N PHE A 99 37.26 -55.99 20.49
CA PHE A 99 36.53 -54.89 19.89
C PHE A 99 37.46 -53.72 19.52
N GLY A 100 37.37 -53.31 18.25
CA GLY A 100 38.02 -52.12 17.69
C GLY A 100 37.36 -50.82 18.15
N GLN A 101 37.85 -49.69 17.65
CA GLN A 101 37.40 -48.36 18.10
C GLN A 101 35.93 -48.08 17.80
N ALA A 102 35.41 -48.52 16.64
CA ALA A 102 34.01 -48.29 16.25
C ALA A 102 33.02 -48.89 17.26
N ALA A 103 33.31 -50.08 17.81
CA ALA A 103 32.47 -50.73 18.82
C ALA A 103 32.51 -50.04 20.20
N LYS A 104 33.44 -49.10 20.42
CA LYS A 104 33.69 -48.38 21.67
C LYS A 104 33.26 -46.91 21.63
N LEU A 105 32.69 -46.42 20.53
CA LEU A 105 32.19 -45.05 20.41
C LEU A 105 31.14 -44.74 21.50
N ASN A 106 30.96 -43.45 21.82
CA ASN A 106 30.10 -42.97 22.91
C ASN A 106 30.36 -43.62 24.29
N GLY A 107 31.60 -44.03 24.56
CA GLY A 107 31.99 -44.63 25.84
C GLY A 107 31.47 -46.05 26.03
N ALA A 108 31.04 -46.73 24.96
CA ALA A 108 30.62 -48.12 25.00
C ALA A 108 31.73 -49.03 25.55
N ALA A 109 31.35 -49.96 26.42
CA ALA A 109 32.21 -50.98 26.99
C ALA A 109 31.80 -52.36 26.45
N PRO A 110 32.18 -52.67 25.18
CA PRO A 110 31.65 -53.83 24.49
C PRO A 110 32.13 -55.13 25.16
N THR A 111 31.18 -56.03 25.37
CA THR A 111 31.40 -57.36 25.95
C THR A 111 30.88 -58.43 25.00
N TYR A 112 31.54 -59.58 25.02
CA TYR A 112 31.13 -60.76 24.29
C TYR A 112 31.01 -61.92 25.26
N ALA A 113 29.81 -62.50 25.34
CA ALA A 113 29.57 -63.75 26.04
C ALA A 113 29.55 -64.88 25.00
N ALA A 114 30.51 -65.80 25.10
CA ALA A 114 30.51 -67.00 24.26
C ALA A 114 29.27 -67.84 24.58
N GLY A 115 28.50 -68.19 23.55
CA GLY A 115 27.30 -69.03 23.68
C GLY A 115 27.53 -70.40 23.07
N THR A 116 26.82 -71.40 23.58
CA THR A 116 26.76 -72.75 23.03
C THR A 116 25.43 -72.95 22.30
N GLY A 117 25.42 -73.70 21.19
CA GLY A 117 24.19 -74.01 20.44
C GLY A 117 23.84 -73.06 19.27
N THR A 118 22.58 -73.09 18.84
CA THR A 118 22.11 -72.51 17.56
C THR A 118 22.03 -70.97 17.54
N LEU A 119 21.94 -70.30 18.69
CA LEU A 119 21.86 -68.83 18.79
C LEU A 119 23.24 -68.14 18.72
N GLY A 120 24.34 -68.89 18.86
CA GLY A 120 25.69 -68.33 18.92
C GLY A 120 25.96 -67.55 20.21
N GLY A 121 27.01 -66.72 20.20
CA GLY A 121 27.34 -65.82 21.32
C GLY A 121 26.47 -64.57 21.38
N THR A 122 26.55 -63.84 22.50
CA THR A 122 25.81 -62.58 22.70
C THR A 122 26.78 -61.42 22.81
N CYS A 123 26.54 -60.38 22.02
CA CYS A 123 27.24 -59.10 22.13
C CYS A 123 26.40 -58.15 22.99
N SER A 124 27.03 -57.41 23.89
CA SER A 124 26.33 -56.44 24.74
C SER A 124 27.20 -55.23 25.03
N SER A 125 26.56 -54.09 25.30
CA SER A 125 27.23 -52.82 25.61
C SER A 125 28.18 -52.34 24.50
N THR A 126 27.92 -52.75 23.26
CA THR A 126 28.63 -52.23 22.08
C THR A 126 27.96 -50.94 21.61
N TYR A 127 28.69 -50.09 20.88
CA TYR A 127 28.12 -48.85 20.34
C TYR A 127 26.85 -49.10 19.47
N CYS A 128 26.84 -50.15 18.65
CA CYS A 128 25.74 -50.47 17.74
C CYS A 128 24.62 -51.33 18.37
N HIS A 129 24.93 -52.07 19.44
CA HIS A 129 24.03 -52.98 20.14
C HIS A 129 24.25 -52.88 21.65
N GLY A 130 23.22 -52.42 22.37
CA GLY A 130 23.17 -52.42 23.82
C GLY A 130 22.82 -51.06 24.40
N SER A 131 23.49 -50.69 25.48
CA SER A 131 23.15 -49.55 26.34
C SER A 131 23.38 -48.17 25.72
N THR A 132 24.09 -48.08 24.60
CA THR A 132 24.29 -46.82 23.86
C THR A 132 23.12 -46.47 22.94
N LEU A 133 22.21 -47.41 22.68
CA LEU A 133 21.04 -47.17 21.86
C LEU A 133 19.98 -46.39 22.64
N PHE A 134 19.30 -45.46 21.95
CA PHE A 134 18.20 -44.69 22.55
C PHE A 134 17.09 -45.62 23.04
N ALA A 135 16.43 -45.24 24.14
CA ALA A 135 15.38 -46.02 24.75
C ALA A 135 14.21 -46.33 23.78
N GLY A 136 13.48 -47.42 24.04
CA GLY A 136 12.30 -47.82 23.28
C GLY A 136 12.55 -48.88 22.19
N GLY A 137 13.78 -49.38 22.06
CA GLY A 137 14.11 -50.50 21.18
C GLY A 137 13.55 -51.83 21.70
N THR A 138 13.04 -52.69 20.81
CA THR A 138 12.50 -54.02 21.14
C THR A 138 13.58 -55.12 21.17
N THR A 139 14.74 -54.90 20.55
CA THR A 139 15.85 -55.87 20.54
C THR A 139 17.24 -55.20 20.56
N PRO A 140 17.54 -54.35 21.56
CA PRO A 140 18.81 -53.62 21.61
C PRO A 140 20.03 -54.52 21.83
N ASN A 141 19.85 -55.76 22.31
CA ASN A 141 20.92 -56.74 22.52
C ASN A 141 20.61 -58.03 21.74
N PRO A 142 20.91 -58.09 20.43
CA PRO A 142 20.63 -59.27 19.62
C PRO A 142 21.62 -60.41 19.90
N SER A 143 21.17 -61.65 19.69
CA SER A 143 22.07 -62.82 19.66
C SER A 143 22.73 -62.97 18.29
N TRP A 144 23.92 -63.57 18.23
CA TRP A 144 24.75 -63.63 17.01
C TRP A 144 24.07 -64.31 15.81
N ASN A 145 23.23 -65.30 16.06
CA ASN A 145 22.47 -66.00 15.01
C ASN A 145 20.98 -65.61 15.01
N GLN A 146 20.63 -64.46 15.60
CA GLN A 146 19.25 -63.99 15.59
C GLN A 146 18.81 -63.67 14.15
N PRO A 147 17.60 -64.09 13.73
CA PRO A 147 17.05 -63.70 12.44
C PRO A 147 16.97 -62.18 12.29
N LYS A 148 17.27 -61.68 11.08
CA LYS A 148 17.11 -60.26 10.74
C LYS A 148 15.64 -59.83 10.94
N PRO A 149 15.38 -58.71 11.64
CA PRO A 149 14.02 -58.15 11.75
C PRO A 149 13.40 -57.89 10.37
N THR A 150 12.07 -57.91 10.29
CA THR A 150 11.39 -57.49 9.05
C THR A 150 11.68 -56.02 8.75
N ALA A 151 11.43 -55.61 7.50
CA ALA A 151 11.60 -54.21 7.12
C ALA A 151 10.76 -53.23 7.96
N ALA A 152 9.59 -53.67 8.47
CA ALA A 152 8.72 -52.87 9.32
C ALA A 152 9.24 -52.73 10.78
N GLU A 153 9.91 -53.76 11.30
CA GLU A 153 10.39 -53.81 12.69
C GLU A 153 11.79 -53.22 12.85
N ARG A 154 12.54 -53.08 11.76
CA ARG A 154 13.99 -52.78 11.79
C ARG A 154 14.37 -51.51 12.54
N CYS A 155 13.56 -50.45 12.47
CA CYS A 155 13.84 -49.20 13.17
C CYS A 155 13.58 -49.35 14.68
N GLN A 156 12.46 -50.01 15.03
CA GLN A 156 12.09 -50.25 16.42
C GLN A 156 12.97 -51.30 17.09
N ALA A 157 13.69 -52.14 16.34
CA ALA A 157 14.60 -53.13 16.89
C ALA A 157 15.72 -52.48 17.72
N CYS A 158 16.24 -51.33 17.28
CA CYS A 158 17.38 -50.68 17.92
C CYS A 158 16.96 -49.58 18.91
N HIS A 159 16.04 -48.69 18.52
CA HIS A 159 15.56 -47.57 19.34
C HIS A 159 14.04 -47.39 19.16
N GLY A 160 13.38 -46.55 19.98
CA GLY A 160 11.96 -46.23 19.76
C GLY A 160 11.72 -45.68 18.34
N ASN A 161 10.59 -46.02 17.70
CA ASN A 161 10.23 -45.51 16.38
C ASN A 161 8.90 -44.72 16.46
N PRO A 162 8.92 -43.39 16.63
CA PRO A 162 10.10 -42.52 16.77
C PRO A 162 10.71 -42.57 18.19
N PRO A 163 11.96 -42.10 18.39
CA PRO A 163 12.60 -42.09 19.71
C PRO A 163 11.80 -41.26 20.72
N PRO A 164 11.89 -41.52 22.06
CA PRO A 164 11.10 -40.84 23.08
C PRO A 164 11.21 -39.31 23.12
N SER A 165 12.26 -38.73 22.52
CA SER A 165 12.42 -37.29 22.34
C SER A 165 11.48 -36.68 21.29
N HIS A 166 10.69 -37.51 20.59
CA HIS A 166 9.76 -37.09 19.54
C HIS A 166 8.32 -37.31 19.98
N SER A 167 7.40 -36.51 19.44
CA SER A 167 5.99 -36.80 19.56
C SER A 167 5.63 -38.07 18.78
N ALA A 168 4.66 -38.84 19.25
CA ALA A 168 4.16 -40.03 18.56
C ALA A 168 3.54 -39.74 17.18
N LEU A 169 3.37 -38.46 16.81
CA LEU A 169 2.82 -38.01 15.54
C LEU A 169 3.90 -37.76 14.48
N ALA A 170 5.19 -37.79 14.84
CA ALA A 170 6.29 -37.59 13.90
C ALA A 170 6.59 -38.89 13.12
N THR A 171 5.90 -39.10 12.00
CA THR A 171 6.05 -40.30 11.17
C THR A 171 6.94 -40.11 9.94
N ASN A 172 7.26 -38.87 9.54
CA ASN A 172 8.09 -38.59 8.38
C ASN A 172 9.54 -38.23 8.78
N CYS A 173 10.35 -39.25 9.04
CA CYS A 173 11.75 -39.07 9.45
C CYS A 173 12.59 -38.34 8.39
N PHE A 174 12.29 -38.51 7.10
CA PHE A 174 13.04 -37.95 5.98
C PHE A 174 13.15 -36.43 6.04
N GLN A 175 12.12 -35.74 6.54
CA GLN A 175 12.13 -34.27 6.57
C GLN A 175 13.25 -33.70 7.46
N CYS A 176 13.52 -34.35 8.60
CA CYS A 176 14.53 -33.89 9.54
C CYS A 176 15.84 -34.68 9.43
N HIS A 177 15.78 -35.95 9.05
CA HIS A 177 16.91 -36.88 9.03
C HIS A 177 17.26 -37.34 7.62
N SER A 178 17.13 -36.47 6.60
CA SER A 178 17.36 -36.84 5.19
C SER A 178 18.78 -37.35 4.90
N ASP A 179 19.78 -37.05 5.72
CA ASP A 179 21.14 -37.62 5.59
C ASP A 179 21.24 -39.07 6.10
N SER A 180 20.25 -39.50 6.90
CA SER A 180 20.17 -40.85 7.49
C SER A 180 19.10 -41.72 6.84
N VAL A 181 17.96 -41.14 6.46
CA VAL A 181 16.84 -41.82 5.80
C VAL A 181 16.49 -41.21 4.45
N ASP A 182 15.90 -41.97 3.54
CA ASP A 182 15.37 -41.49 2.27
C ASP A 182 13.86 -41.20 2.33
N ALA A 183 13.28 -40.73 1.21
CA ALA A 183 11.87 -40.35 1.12
C ALA A 183 10.89 -41.52 1.34
N ASN A 184 11.36 -42.78 1.19
CA ASN A 184 10.59 -43.98 1.50
C ASN A 184 10.72 -44.38 2.98
N GLN A 185 11.33 -43.54 3.80
CA GLN A 185 11.67 -43.78 5.21
C GLN A 185 12.67 -44.93 5.37
N GLU A 186 13.51 -45.16 4.36
CA GLU A 186 14.54 -46.19 4.42
C GLU A 186 15.90 -45.66 4.86
N ILE A 187 16.68 -46.43 5.64
CA ILE A 187 18.04 -46.03 6.05
C ILE A 187 18.90 -46.01 4.79
N LYS A 188 19.55 -44.89 4.51
CA LYS A 188 20.45 -44.74 3.37
C LYS A 188 21.70 -45.62 3.58
N PRO A 189 22.02 -46.55 2.67
CA PRO A 189 23.27 -47.30 2.75
C PRO A 189 24.47 -46.34 2.74
N GLY A 190 25.36 -46.45 3.74
CA GLY A 190 26.49 -45.53 3.91
C GLY A 190 26.12 -44.11 4.35
N GLY A 191 24.85 -43.86 4.71
CA GLY A 191 24.41 -42.60 5.30
C GLY A 191 24.85 -42.42 6.75
N LYS A 192 24.37 -41.35 7.38
CA LYS A 192 24.82 -40.94 8.73
C LYS A 192 24.20 -41.66 9.92
N HIS A 193 23.31 -42.63 9.66
CA HIS A 193 22.53 -43.27 10.73
C HIS A 193 23.36 -43.94 11.85
N VAL A 194 24.61 -44.34 11.59
CA VAL A 194 25.51 -45.04 12.54
C VAL A 194 26.88 -44.34 12.69
N ASP A 195 26.90 -43.01 12.81
CA ASP A 195 28.14 -42.21 12.85
C ASP A 195 28.49 -41.58 14.22
N GLY A 196 27.74 -41.87 15.27
CA GLY A 196 27.94 -41.28 16.60
C GLY A 196 27.04 -40.09 16.93
N HIS A 197 26.37 -39.50 15.94
CA HIS A 197 25.67 -38.23 16.08
C HIS A 197 24.18 -38.37 15.75
N VAL A 198 23.38 -37.44 16.29
CA VAL A 198 22.00 -37.24 15.81
C VAL A 198 22.06 -36.12 14.78
N ASP A 199 22.26 -36.49 13.51
CA ASP A 199 22.24 -35.53 12.41
C ASP A 199 20.80 -35.18 12.06
N ILE A 200 20.48 -33.90 12.23
CA ILE A 200 19.32 -33.28 11.62
C ILE A 200 19.81 -32.35 10.52
N VAL A 201 19.10 -32.28 9.39
CA VAL A 201 19.28 -31.13 8.49
C VAL A 201 19.07 -29.87 9.30
N ALA A 202 19.96 -28.90 9.19
CA ALA A 202 19.90 -27.68 9.99
C ALA A 202 18.52 -27.02 9.82
N LEU A 203 17.65 -27.17 10.83
CA LEU A 203 16.31 -26.59 10.87
C LEU A 203 16.43 -25.10 11.22
N THR A 204 17.18 -24.34 10.43
CA THR A 204 17.37 -22.90 10.63
C THR A 204 16.19 -22.09 10.10
N ALA A 205 15.12 -22.73 9.62
CA ALA A 205 13.93 -22.07 9.12
C ALA A 205 12.65 -22.86 9.46
N CYS A 206 11.58 -22.15 9.79
CA CYS A 206 10.25 -22.69 10.09
C CYS A 206 9.70 -23.62 8.98
N ALA A 207 10.14 -23.40 7.73
CA ALA A 207 9.80 -24.21 6.56
C ALA A 207 10.34 -25.66 6.58
N GLY A 208 11.23 -25.98 7.53
CA GLY A 208 11.77 -27.33 7.71
C GLY A 208 10.81 -28.30 8.41
N CYS A 209 9.81 -27.80 9.15
CA CYS A 209 8.83 -28.64 9.85
C CYS A 209 7.41 -28.53 9.26
N HIS A 210 7.06 -27.37 8.70
CA HIS A 210 5.75 -27.09 8.09
C HIS A 210 5.94 -26.24 6.85
N GLY A 211 4.94 -26.16 5.97
CA GLY A 211 5.04 -25.29 4.80
C GLY A 211 5.68 -25.99 3.61
N ASP A 212 6.41 -25.23 2.81
CA ASP A 212 7.07 -25.68 1.59
C ASP A 212 8.42 -24.93 1.41
N PRO A 213 9.55 -25.59 1.69
CA PRO A 213 10.87 -24.99 1.56
C PRO A 213 11.27 -24.74 0.10
N SER A 214 10.56 -25.32 -0.88
CA SER A 214 10.86 -25.16 -2.31
C SER A 214 10.36 -23.84 -2.91
N ARG A 215 9.56 -23.06 -2.17
CA ARG A 215 9.02 -21.77 -2.65
C ARG A 215 10.12 -20.72 -2.79
N THR A 216 10.53 -20.45 -4.03
CA THR A 216 11.68 -19.58 -4.33
C THR A 216 11.39 -18.08 -4.30
N GLN A 217 10.11 -17.66 -4.31
CA GLN A 217 9.71 -16.25 -4.41
C GLN A 217 9.16 -15.64 -3.11
N ASP A 218 9.16 -16.42 -2.02
CA ASP A 218 8.47 -16.07 -0.77
C ASP A 218 9.46 -15.89 0.39
N SER A 219 9.11 -15.01 1.34
CA SER A 219 9.89 -14.82 2.57
C SER A 219 10.02 -16.13 3.36
N PRO A 220 11.04 -16.30 4.23
CA PRO A 220 11.19 -17.51 5.04
C PRO A 220 9.94 -17.89 5.85
N LEU A 221 9.17 -16.90 6.31
CA LEU A 221 7.92 -17.12 7.03
C LEU A 221 6.78 -17.55 6.10
N VAL A 222 6.70 -17.00 4.89
CA VAL A 222 5.70 -17.43 3.89
C VAL A 222 6.01 -18.84 3.36
N ARG A 223 7.30 -19.21 3.24
CA ARG A 223 7.68 -20.61 2.98
C ARG A 223 7.18 -21.54 4.08
N ALA A 224 7.23 -21.10 5.34
CA ALA A 224 6.75 -21.87 6.48
C ALA A 224 5.22 -21.92 6.59
N ALA A 225 4.50 -21.07 5.86
CA ALA A 225 3.04 -21.13 5.81
C ALA A 225 2.60 -22.41 5.08
N PRO A 226 1.72 -23.23 5.65
CA PRO A 226 1.30 -24.51 5.07
C PRO A 226 0.69 -24.37 3.67
N PRO A 227 1.20 -25.08 2.64
CA PRO A 227 0.31 -25.86 1.79
C PRO A 227 0.06 -27.26 2.38
N VAL A 228 0.93 -27.70 3.29
CA VAL A 228 0.93 -28.99 3.99
C VAL A 228 1.17 -28.74 5.46
N ASP A 229 0.39 -29.37 6.33
CA ASP A 229 0.61 -29.34 7.78
C ASP A 229 1.69 -30.36 8.22
N THR A 230 1.99 -30.41 9.53
CA THR A 230 2.95 -31.39 10.11
C THR A 230 2.57 -32.83 9.88
N GLN A 231 1.31 -33.12 9.57
CA GLN A 231 0.78 -34.45 9.37
C GLN A 231 0.75 -34.83 7.89
N GLY A 232 1.21 -33.95 6.99
CA GLY A 232 1.15 -34.19 5.55
C GLY A 232 -0.18 -33.84 4.91
N ASN A 233 -1.14 -33.26 5.63
CA ASN A 233 -2.44 -32.90 5.06
C ASN A 233 -2.31 -31.64 4.21
N VAL A 234 -2.95 -31.65 3.03
CA VAL A 234 -2.97 -30.51 2.09
C VAL A 234 -4.22 -29.63 2.22
N SER A 235 -5.06 -29.90 3.22
CA SER A 235 -6.33 -29.20 3.45
C SER A 235 -6.70 -29.19 4.94
N GLY A 236 -7.80 -28.51 5.28
CA GLY A 236 -8.26 -28.36 6.67
C GLY A 236 -7.69 -27.11 7.36
N ALA A 237 -8.01 -26.95 8.65
CA ALA A 237 -7.75 -25.71 9.39
C ALA A 237 -6.26 -25.33 9.47
N ARG A 238 -5.37 -26.32 9.54
CA ARG A 238 -3.91 -26.10 9.59
C ARG A 238 -3.35 -25.60 8.26
N VAL A 239 -4.05 -25.82 7.15
CA VAL A 239 -3.66 -25.35 5.81
C VAL A 239 -4.47 -24.11 5.40
N GLY A 240 -5.77 -24.28 5.21
CA GLY A 240 -6.76 -23.25 4.91
C GLY A 240 -6.27 -22.03 4.10
N ALA A 241 -6.68 -20.83 4.53
CA ALA A 241 -6.45 -19.59 3.80
C ALA A 241 -5.09 -18.90 4.10
N HIS A 242 -4.09 -19.59 4.67
CA HIS A 242 -2.81 -18.96 5.05
C HIS A 242 -2.18 -18.22 3.86
N LEU A 243 -1.95 -18.90 2.73
CA LEU A 243 -1.29 -18.28 1.57
C LEU A 243 -2.11 -17.15 0.93
N ALA A 244 -3.45 -17.21 1.04
CA ALA A 244 -4.33 -16.17 0.50
C ALA A 244 -4.15 -14.84 1.25
N HIS A 245 -3.77 -14.88 2.53
CA HIS A 245 -3.52 -13.67 3.33
C HIS A 245 -2.04 -13.25 3.30
N LEU A 246 -1.12 -14.16 3.02
CA LEU A 246 0.33 -13.91 3.07
C LEU A 246 0.92 -13.44 1.73
N ARG A 247 0.10 -13.32 0.69
CA ARG A 247 0.48 -12.79 -0.62
C ARG A 247 -0.41 -11.62 -0.99
N ASP A 248 0.11 -10.71 -1.80
CA ASP A 248 -0.68 -9.63 -2.37
C ASP A 248 -1.82 -10.23 -3.19
N GLY A 249 -3.04 -9.75 -2.91
CA GLY A 249 -4.25 -10.16 -3.61
C GLY A 249 -4.82 -9.02 -4.44
N PRO A 250 -5.98 -9.22 -5.08
CA PRO A 250 -6.66 -8.17 -5.83
C PRO A 250 -7.29 -7.07 -4.96
N LEU A 251 -7.42 -7.29 -3.64
CA LEU A 251 -8.11 -6.37 -2.72
C LEU A 251 -7.16 -5.67 -1.73
N ALA A 252 -6.04 -6.30 -1.36
CA ALA A 252 -5.13 -5.79 -0.34
C ALA A 252 -3.74 -6.39 -0.52
N LYS A 253 -2.75 -5.75 0.13
CA LYS A 253 -1.40 -6.32 0.28
C LYS A 253 -1.41 -7.48 1.26
N ALA A 254 -0.34 -8.27 1.20
CA ALA A 254 -0.06 -9.34 2.15
C ALA A 254 -0.09 -8.84 3.61
N PHE A 255 -0.71 -9.63 4.48
CA PHE A 255 -0.76 -9.37 5.91
C PHE A 255 0.40 -10.06 6.63
N ALA A 256 0.91 -9.44 7.69
CA ALA A 256 1.86 -10.09 8.58
C ALA A 256 1.16 -11.21 9.38
N CYS A 257 1.87 -12.29 9.67
CA CYS A 257 1.37 -13.42 10.45
C CYS A 257 0.80 -12.98 11.82
N SER A 258 1.40 -11.96 12.43
CA SER A 258 1.00 -11.36 13.70
C SER A 258 -0.38 -10.69 13.68
N GLN A 259 -1.03 -10.56 12.51
CA GLN A 259 -2.41 -10.11 12.44
C GLN A 259 -3.42 -11.18 12.88
N CYS A 260 -3.02 -12.45 12.91
CA CYS A 260 -3.93 -13.56 13.20
C CYS A 260 -3.53 -14.33 14.47
N HIS A 261 -2.23 -14.56 14.67
CA HIS A 261 -1.74 -15.30 15.83
C HIS A 261 -0.32 -14.88 16.19
N VAL A 262 0.12 -15.26 17.38
CA VAL A 262 1.53 -15.08 17.79
C VAL A 262 2.41 -16.01 16.96
N VAL A 263 3.46 -15.46 16.35
CA VAL A 263 4.44 -16.23 15.57
C VAL A 263 5.48 -16.82 16.53
N PRO A 264 5.63 -18.14 16.60
CA PRO A 264 6.67 -18.75 17.44
C PRO A 264 8.08 -18.35 17.00
N THR A 265 8.99 -18.20 17.97
CA THR A 265 10.40 -17.83 17.73
C THR A 265 11.37 -19.00 17.84
N ASP A 266 10.92 -20.14 18.35
CA ASP A 266 11.75 -21.33 18.58
C ASP A 266 10.95 -22.63 18.38
N SER A 267 11.63 -23.78 18.41
CA SER A 267 11.04 -25.10 18.19
C SER A 267 10.29 -25.68 19.40
N ALA A 268 10.39 -25.08 20.60
CA ALA A 268 9.66 -25.56 21.77
C ALA A 268 8.14 -25.40 21.60
N HIS A 269 7.69 -24.57 20.64
CA HIS A 269 6.28 -24.45 20.29
C HIS A 269 5.64 -25.75 19.81
N ALA A 270 6.43 -26.72 19.32
CA ALA A 270 5.93 -28.03 18.90
C ALA A 270 5.23 -28.80 20.04
N SER A 271 5.59 -28.51 21.29
CA SER A 271 5.01 -29.11 22.50
C SER A 271 3.86 -28.30 23.13
N ASN A 272 3.57 -27.10 22.62
CA ASN A 272 2.65 -26.15 23.28
C ASN A 272 1.16 -26.36 22.93
N GLY A 273 0.82 -27.41 22.17
CA GLY A 273 -0.56 -27.69 21.76
C GLY A 273 -1.03 -26.85 20.57
N ALA A 274 -2.36 -26.70 20.41
CA ALA A 274 -2.93 -25.92 19.31
C ALA A 274 -2.58 -24.42 19.46
N PRO A 275 -2.17 -23.73 18.37
CA PRO A 275 -1.87 -22.31 18.45
C PRO A 275 -3.11 -21.51 18.83
N VAL A 276 -2.93 -20.56 19.76
CA VAL A 276 -3.98 -19.62 20.16
C VAL A 276 -4.06 -18.52 19.09
N VAL A 277 -5.22 -18.39 18.45
CA VAL A 277 -5.49 -17.26 17.54
C VAL A 277 -5.61 -16.00 18.39
N THR A 278 -4.71 -15.04 18.14
CA THR A 278 -4.64 -13.76 18.83
C THR A 278 -4.51 -12.70 17.75
N PHE A 279 -5.61 -12.00 17.50
CA PHE A 279 -5.69 -11.04 16.41
C PHE A 279 -4.87 -9.78 16.71
N GLY A 280 -4.19 -9.29 15.68
CA GLY A 280 -3.41 -8.07 15.75
C GLY A 280 -4.27 -6.80 15.72
N PRO A 281 -3.63 -5.62 15.80
CA PRO A 281 -4.34 -4.34 15.85
C PRO A 281 -5.22 -4.06 14.64
N LEU A 282 -4.79 -4.40 13.42
CA LEU A 282 -5.57 -4.14 12.22
C LEU A 282 -6.79 -5.06 12.14
N ALA A 283 -6.63 -6.34 12.46
CA ALA A 283 -7.73 -7.29 12.51
C ALA A 283 -8.79 -6.95 13.59
N SER A 284 -8.36 -6.28 14.66
CA SER A 284 -9.19 -5.87 15.79
C SER A 284 -9.71 -4.42 15.70
N LEU A 285 -9.46 -3.73 14.59
CA LEU A 285 -9.80 -2.31 14.45
C LEU A 285 -11.33 -2.11 14.50
N ASN A 286 -11.81 -1.46 15.56
CA ASN A 286 -13.24 -1.25 15.84
C ASN A 286 -14.09 -2.53 15.75
N ALA A 287 -13.47 -3.67 16.05
CA ALA A 287 -14.05 -4.99 15.85
C ALA A 287 -13.68 -5.92 17.02
N THR A 288 -14.47 -6.97 17.24
CA THR A 288 -14.21 -8.00 18.26
C THR A 288 -13.95 -9.33 17.56
N PRO A 289 -12.72 -9.55 17.07
CA PRO A 289 -12.43 -10.69 16.21
C PRO A 289 -12.43 -12.00 17.00
N SER A 290 -12.95 -13.04 16.37
CA SER A 290 -13.04 -14.39 16.91
C SER A 290 -12.75 -15.42 15.83
N TYR A 291 -12.16 -16.53 16.25
CA TYR A 291 -11.99 -17.72 15.42
C TYR A 291 -12.54 -18.93 16.17
N ALA A 292 -13.60 -19.52 15.64
CA ALA A 292 -14.25 -20.68 16.22
C ALA A 292 -14.74 -21.63 15.12
N ASN A 293 -14.55 -22.94 15.32
CA ASN A 293 -15.00 -23.99 14.40
C ASN A 293 -14.58 -23.79 12.93
N GLY A 294 -13.39 -23.21 12.69
CA GLY A 294 -12.91 -22.96 11.33
C GLY A 294 -13.52 -21.72 10.67
N THR A 295 -14.19 -20.84 11.41
CA THR A 295 -14.79 -19.60 10.90
C THR A 295 -14.19 -18.39 11.59
N CYS A 296 -13.83 -17.37 10.82
CA CYS A 296 -13.44 -16.07 11.33
C CYS A 296 -14.69 -15.18 11.42
N SER A 297 -14.95 -14.56 12.56
CA SER A 297 -16.09 -13.63 12.74
C SER A 297 -15.67 -12.38 13.51
N GLY A 298 -16.36 -11.27 13.29
CA GLY A 298 -16.08 -10.02 14.01
C GLY A 298 -14.69 -9.45 13.71
N VAL A 299 -14.04 -9.86 12.61
CA VAL A 299 -12.75 -9.34 12.15
C VAL A 299 -12.97 -8.11 11.30
N TYR A 300 -12.18 -7.05 11.51
CA TYR A 300 -12.26 -5.80 10.74
C TYR A 300 -12.31 -6.04 9.23
N CYS A 301 -11.32 -6.76 8.68
CA CYS A 301 -11.23 -7.07 7.25
C CYS A 301 -12.35 -7.99 6.72
N HIS A 302 -13.10 -8.64 7.59
CA HIS A 302 -14.24 -9.48 7.24
C HIS A 302 -15.56 -8.82 7.68
N GLY A 303 -15.65 -7.49 7.65
CA GLY A 303 -16.91 -6.79 7.90
C GLY A 303 -17.40 -6.79 9.35
N GLY A 304 -16.53 -7.17 10.29
CA GLY A 304 -16.82 -7.11 11.73
C GLY A 304 -16.64 -5.73 12.35
N GLY A 305 -16.00 -4.79 11.64
CA GLY A 305 -15.80 -3.42 12.11
C GLY A 305 -17.05 -2.57 11.93
N THR A 306 -17.42 -1.80 12.97
CA THR A 306 -18.58 -0.87 12.88
C THR A 306 -18.29 0.38 12.07
N THR A 307 -17.02 0.80 12.01
CA THR A 307 -16.49 1.89 11.17
C THR A 307 -15.04 1.59 10.78
N PRO A 308 -14.58 1.90 9.55
CA PRO A 308 -15.32 2.48 8.42
C PRO A 308 -16.18 1.50 7.59
N ILE A 309 -16.09 0.19 7.81
CA ILE A 309 -16.70 -0.88 6.98
C ILE A 309 -18.21 -1.09 7.31
N GLY A 310 -18.89 -0.06 7.81
CA GLY A 310 -20.23 -0.17 8.41
C GLY A 310 -21.28 -0.87 7.55
N GLY A 311 -21.56 -2.15 7.88
CA GLY A 311 -22.73 -2.91 7.44
C GLY A 311 -22.80 -3.32 5.96
N GLY A 312 -23.67 -4.29 5.67
CA GLY A 312 -24.07 -4.65 4.31
C GLY A 312 -23.11 -5.58 3.53
N GLY A 313 -22.04 -6.06 4.16
CA GLY A 313 -21.24 -7.15 3.62
C GLY A 313 -22.02 -8.47 3.57
N LEU A 314 -21.89 -9.22 2.49
CA LEU A 314 -22.60 -10.49 2.27
C LEU A 314 -21.88 -11.72 2.83
N ASN A 315 -20.58 -11.61 3.15
CA ASN A 315 -19.76 -12.70 3.67
C ASN A 315 -18.84 -12.22 4.80
N VAL A 316 -19.45 -11.75 5.89
CA VAL A 316 -18.73 -11.19 7.06
C VAL A 316 -18.29 -12.22 8.11
N ALA A 317 -18.44 -13.51 7.78
CA ALA A 317 -17.99 -14.62 8.60
C ALA A 317 -17.49 -15.77 7.72
N PRO A 318 -16.41 -15.58 6.94
CA PRO A 318 -15.94 -16.59 6.01
C PRO A 318 -15.39 -17.81 6.74
N THR A 319 -15.60 -18.98 6.15
CA THR A 319 -14.91 -20.20 6.62
C THR A 319 -13.45 -20.15 6.18
N TRP A 320 -12.54 -20.51 7.07
CA TRP A 320 -11.10 -20.47 6.86
C TRP A 320 -10.62 -21.31 5.66
N THR A 321 -11.39 -22.32 5.28
CA THR A 321 -11.10 -23.19 4.12
C THR A 321 -11.66 -22.67 2.80
N GLN A 322 -12.44 -21.58 2.76
CA GLN A 322 -12.92 -20.98 1.49
C GLN A 322 -11.79 -20.36 0.66
N GLY A 323 -10.67 -19.99 1.29
CA GLY A 323 -9.56 -19.33 0.59
C GLY A 323 -10.02 -18.03 -0.10
N THR A 324 -9.50 -17.79 -1.31
CA THR A 324 -9.79 -16.56 -2.08
C THR A 324 -11.25 -16.47 -2.55
N ALA A 325 -12.00 -17.58 -2.60
CA ALA A 325 -13.40 -17.57 -3.03
C ALA A 325 -14.31 -16.78 -2.08
N GLY A 326 -13.92 -16.61 -0.82
CA GLY A 326 -14.69 -15.86 0.17
C GLY A 326 -14.54 -14.33 0.10
N ALA A 327 -13.66 -13.80 -0.76
CA ALA A 327 -13.27 -12.39 -0.79
C ALA A 327 -13.62 -11.73 -2.13
N THR A 328 -14.91 -11.66 -2.47
CA THR A 328 -15.42 -10.91 -3.63
C THR A 328 -15.87 -9.50 -3.21
N CYS A 329 -15.97 -8.58 -4.16
CA CYS A 329 -16.55 -7.27 -3.89
C CYS A 329 -17.97 -7.41 -3.31
N GLY A 330 -18.29 -6.64 -2.27
CA GLY A 330 -19.55 -6.81 -1.52
C GLY A 330 -19.48 -7.81 -0.36
N SER A 331 -18.40 -8.60 -0.24
CA SER A 331 -18.28 -9.59 0.86
C SER A 331 -18.04 -8.93 2.22
N CYS A 332 -17.23 -7.87 2.27
CA CYS A 332 -16.79 -7.25 3.53
C CYS A 332 -17.67 -6.04 3.90
N HIS A 333 -17.96 -5.17 2.94
CA HIS A 333 -18.88 -4.04 3.05
C HIS A 333 -19.81 -4.02 1.84
N ALA A 334 -20.91 -3.28 1.94
CA ALA A 334 -21.75 -2.99 0.78
C ALA A 334 -20.97 -2.26 -0.32
N LEU A 335 -21.25 -2.59 -1.59
CA LEU A 335 -20.67 -1.90 -2.75
C LEU A 335 -21.02 -0.41 -2.79
N VAL A 336 -22.22 -0.06 -2.34
CA VAL A 336 -22.64 1.31 -2.09
C VAL A 336 -22.82 1.43 -0.57
N PRO A 337 -21.90 2.12 0.14
CA PRO A 337 -21.98 2.25 1.58
C PRO A 337 -23.27 2.99 2.00
N PRO A 338 -23.80 2.69 3.20
CA PRO A 338 -24.95 3.41 3.74
C PRO A 338 -24.61 4.88 4.04
N SER A 339 -25.66 5.71 4.15
CA SER A 339 -25.57 7.11 4.58
C SER A 339 -24.70 7.25 5.84
N PRO A 340 -23.79 8.25 5.93
CA PRO A 340 -23.73 9.48 5.14
C PRO A 340 -22.96 9.39 3.80
N HIS A 341 -22.60 8.21 3.30
CA HIS A 341 -21.96 8.13 1.98
C HIS A 341 -22.87 8.68 0.86
N PRO A 342 -22.35 9.50 -0.08
CA PRO A 342 -23.13 10.00 -1.22
C PRO A 342 -23.70 8.86 -2.07
N SER A 343 -24.92 9.01 -2.59
CA SER A 343 -25.54 8.01 -3.48
C SER A 343 -25.34 8.28 -4.98
N ILE A 344 -24.63 9.36 -5.32
CA ILE A 344 -24.40 9.83 -6.69
C ILE A 344 -22.90 10.05 -6.95
N ASP A 345 -22.48 9.96 -8.21
CA ASP A 345 -21.14 10.31 -8.66
C ASP A 345 -20.98 11.83 -8.89
N ARG A 346 -19.78 12.28 -9.32
CA ARG A 346 -19.50 13.71 -9.51
C ARG A 346 -20.36 14.36 -10.61
N ASN A 347 -20.99 13.56 -11.48
CA ASN A 347 -21.87 14.03 -12.55
C ASN A 347 -23.36 13.94 -12.15
N GLY A 348 -23.66 13.57 -10.91
CA GLY A 348 -25.03 13.41 -10.43
C GLY A 348 -25.71 12.11 -10.85
N ALA A 349 -24.99 11.17 -11.47
CA ALA A 349 -25.54 9.86 -11.80
C ALA A 349 -25.52 8.94 -10.57
N PRO A 350 -26.54 8.08 -10.36
CA PRO A 350 -26.53 7.11 -9.26
C PRO A 350 -25.28 6.23 -9.29
N LEU A 351 -24.71 5.96 -8.12
CA LEU A 351 -23.61 5.01 -7.99
C LEU A 351 -24.11 3.59 -8.25
N GLY A 352 -23.52 2.91 -9.24
CA GLY A 352 -23.90 1.55 -9.62
C GLY A 352 -22.75 0.69 -10.17
N SER A 353 -21.53 1.24 -10.29
CA SER A 353 -20.38 0.54 -10.83
C SER A 353 -19.07 0.93 -10.13
N LEU A 354 -18.12 -0.01 -10.04
CA LEU A 354 -16.82 0.19 -9.40
C LEU A 354 -15.97 1.34 -10.00
N PRO A 355 -15.93 1.56 -11.33
CA PRO A 355 -15.18 2.68 -11.90
C PRO A 355 -15.59 4.05 -11.36
N GLN A 356 -16.87 4.24 -10.99
CA GLN A 356 -17.35 5.50 -10.43
C GLN A 356 -16.70 5.82 -9.08
N CYS A 357 -16.27 4.82 -8.31
CA CYS A 357 -15.60 5.01 -7.03
C CYS A 357 -14.24 5.72 -7.16
N SER A 358 -13.54 5.51 -8.29
CA SER A 358 -12.25 6.19 -8.57
C SER A 358 -12.38 7.71 -8.65
N GLN A 359 -13.59 8.22 -8.89
CA GLN A 359 -13.88 9.64 -8.85
C GLN A 359 -13.76 10.22 -7.44
N CYS A 360 -14.01 9.46 -6.38
CA CYS A 360 -13.89 9.98 -5.01
C CYS A 360 -12.67 9.41 -4.27
N HIS A 361 -12.24 8.21 -4.68
CA HIS A 361 -11.18 7.44 -4.04
C HIS A 361 -10.05 7.06 -5.01
N PRO A 362 -9.43 8.01 -5.75
CA PRO A 362 -8.44 7.71 -6.81
C PRO A 362 -7.14 7.09 -6.27
N GLY A 363 -6.84 7.24 -4.97
CA GLY A 363 -5.72 6.56 -4.32
C GLY A 363 -6.02 5.11 -3.95
N THR A 364 -7.28 4.69 -4.00
CA THR A 364 -7.75 3.40 -3.51
C THR A 364 -8.31 2.53 -4.64
N VAL A 365 -9.08 3.12 -5.56
CA VAL A 365 -9.70 2.46 -6.72
C VAL A 365 -9.16 3.08 -8.02
N ASN A 366 -8.67 2.26 -8.93
CA ASN A 366 -8.22 2.64 -10.25
C ASN A 366 -9.42 3.03 -11.16
N PRO A 367 -9.20 3.79 -12.26
CA PRO A 367 -10.25 4.16 -13.19
C PRO A 367 -11.03 2.99 -13.82
N ASP A 368 -10.43 1.80 -13.88
CA ASP A 368 -11.08 0.57 -14.38
C ASP A 368 -11.92 -0.16 -13.30
N GLY A 369 -11.97 0.36 -12.08
CA GLY A 369 -12.68 -0.22 -10.94
C GLY A 369 -11.89 -1.27 -10.15
N SER A 370 -10.64 -1.59 -10.55
CA SER A 370 -9.76 -2.44 -9.77
C SER A 370 -9.16 -1.69 -8.56
N MET A 371 -8.77 -2.41 -7.51
CA MET A 371 -8.15 -1.77 -6.35
C MET A 371 -6.68 -1.42 -6.63
N PHE A 372 -6.26 -0.22 -6.23
CA PHE A 372 -4.86 0.20 -6.31
C PHE A 372 -4.05 -0.37 -5.14
N VAL A 373 -3.89 -1.71 -5.13
CA VAL A 373 -3.29 -2.47 -4.03
C VAL A 373 -1.87 -2.00 -3.69
N ALA A 374 -1.09 -1.61 -4.69
CA ALA A 374 0.27 -1.11 -4.49
C ALA A 374 0.31 0.13 -3.57
N ASN A 375 -0.74 0.95 -3.57
CA ASN A 375 -0.85 2.13 -2.72
C ASN A 375 -1.29 1.80 -1.28
N GLY A 376 -1.85 0.61 -1.05
CA GLY A 376 -2.14 0.10 0.30
C GLY A 376 -3.28 0.78 1.06
N LEU A 377 -4.09 1.63 0.40
CA LEU A 377 -5.12 2.44 1.05
C LEU A 377 -6.47 1.72 1.24
N HIS A 378 -6.72 0.58 0.59
CA HIS A 378 -8.03 -0.07 0.68
C HIS A 378 -8.32 -0.69 2.06
N VAL A 379 -7.34 -1.34 2.68
CA VAL A 379 -7.48 -2.05 3.97
C VAL A 379 -6.46 -1.50 4.96
N ASN A 380 -6.48 -0.19 5.18
CA ASN A 380 -5.59 0.52 6.10
C ASN A 380 -6.27 1.03 7.38
N GLY A 381 -7.61 0.89 7.48
CA GLY A 381 -8.38 1.29 8.65
C GLY A 381 -9.04 2.66 8.59
N VAL A 382 -8.91 3.39 7.49
CA VAL A 382 -9.51 4.72 7.30
C VAL A 382 -10.21 4.81 5.94
N VAL A 383 -11.07 5.82 5.76
CA VAL A 383 -11.66 6.14 4.45
C VAL A 383 -10.75 7.13 3.74
N ASP A 384 -9.99 6.67 2.76
CA ASP A 384 -9.14 7.54 1.94
C ASP A 384 -9.93 8.11 0.76
N GLN A 385 -10.16 9.42 0.79
CA GLN A 385 -10.82 10.16 -0.29
C GLN A 385 -9.94 11.33 -0.74
N ASN A 386 -9.90 11.58 -2.04
CA ASN A 386 -9.23 12.76 -2.58
C ASN A 386 -10.07 13.36 -3.71
N VAL A 387 -10.91 14.33 -3.34
CA VAL A 387 -11.85 15.01 -4.24
C VAL A 387 -11.36 16.40 -4.67
N HIS A 388 -10.21 16.86 -4.15
CA HIS A 388 -9.60 18.15 -4.48
C HIS A 388 -8.16 17.99 -4.98
N PRO A 389 -7.66 18.87 -5.88
CA PRO A 389 -6.24 18.87 -6.26
C PRO A 389 -5.30 19.09 -5.06
N ALA A 390 -4.05 18.64 -5.19
CA ALA A 390 -3.03 18.91 -4.18
C ALA A 390 -2.85 20.42 -3.98
N GLY A 391 -2.74 20.87 -2.72
CA GLY A 391 -2.63 22.29 -2.38
C GLY A 391 -3.96 23.04 -2.26
N TRP A 392 -5.11 22.38 -2.47
CA TRP A 392 -6.44 23.00 -2.32
C TRP A 392 -6.69 23.57 -0.92
N LEU A 393 -6.12 22.99 0.14
CA LEU A 393 -6.27 23.49 1.51
C LEU A 393 -5.09 24.36 1.99
N ALA A 394 -4.26 24.86 1.08
CA ALA A 394 -3.13 25.72 1.45
C ALA A 394 -3.62 27.03 2.12
N PRO A 395 -2.96 27.49 3.22
CA PRO A 395 -3.32 28.74 3.89
C PRO A 395 -3.25 29.97 2.98
N ALA A 396 -4.11 30.96 3.25
CA ALA A 396 -4.10 32.24 2.54
C ALA A 396 -2.76 32.96 2.72
N GLY A 397 -2.07 33.27 1.62
CA GLY A 397 -0.79 33.99 1.62
C GLY A 397 0.19 33.53 0.53
N THR A 398 0.10 32.28 0.10
CA THR A 398 0.73 31.79 -1.13
C THR A 398 -0.32 31.79 -2.24
N GLN A 399 -0.39 32.86 -3.04
CA GLN A 399 -1.25 33.00 -4.24
C GLN A 399 -2.47 32.05 -4.31
N GLN A 400 -3.52 32.43 -3.56
CA GLN A 400 -4.91 31.94 -3.55
C GLN A 400 -5.31 30.91 -4.64
N PRO A 401 -5.07 29.59 -4.49
CA PRO A 401 -5.38 28.64 -5.57
C PRO A 401 -6.85 28.20 -5.61
N HIS A 402 -7.51 27.94 -4.48
CA HIS A 402 -8.88 27.38 -4.50
C HIS A 402 -9.98 28.42 -4.71
N GLY A 403 -9.80 29.66 -4.26
CA GLY A 403 -10.79 30.73 -4.45
C GLY A 403 -10.96 31.09 -5.92
N LEU A 404 -9.85 31.25 -6.65
CA LEU A 404 -9.84 31.45 -8.10
C LEU A 404 -10.33 30.19 -8.84
N ALA A 405 -9.86 29.00 -8.43
CA ALA A 405 -10.27 27.75 -9.07
C ALA A 405 -11.76 27.42 -8.86
N ALA A 406 -12.37 27.84 -7.75
CA ALA A 406 -13.81 27.72 -7.50
C ALA A 406 -14.65 28.71 -8.34
N ASN A 407 -14.02 29.78 -8.84
CA ASN A 407 -14.64 30.83 -9.66
C ASN A 407 -14.35 30.66 -11.17
N PHE A 408 -13.60 29.61 -11.57
CA PHE A 408 -13.11 29.45 -12.94
C PHE A 408 -14.20 28.91 -13.86
N HIS A 409 -14.82 29.81 -14.63
CA HIS A 409 -15.86 29.49 -15.59
C HIS A 409 -15.26 29.39 -17.01
N ASP A 410 -14.75 28.21 -17.38
CA ASP A 410 -14.33 27.92 -18.75
C ASP A 410 -15.54 27.40 -19.55
N PRO A 411 -15.82 27.89 -20.77
CA PRO A 411 -16.82 27.28 -21.67
C PRO A 411 -16.61 25.77 -21.91
N ALA A 412 -15.37 25.29 -21.85
CA ALA A 412 -14.99 23.88 -21.95
C ALA A 412 -15.02 23.14 -20.61
N TYR A 413 -15.05 23.85 -19.48
CA TYR A 413 -15.16 23.29 -18.14
C TYR A 413 -15.94 24.25 -17.21
N PRO A 414 -17.28 24.20 -17.21
CA PRO A 414 -18.11 25.13 -16.46
C PRO A 414 -18.12 24.75 -14.97
N ARG A 415 -16.99 24.94 -14.27
CA ARG A 415 -16.92 24.79 -12.81
C ARG A 415 -17.35 26.08 -12.15
N GLY A 416 -18.52 26.07 -11.55
CA GLY A 416 -18.97 27.16 -10.68
C GLY A 416 -19.10 26.72 -9.23
N LEU A 417 -19.21 27.68 -8.32
CA LEU A 417 -19.62 27.45 -6.93
C LEU A 417 -20.92 26.61 -6.80
N GLY A 418 -21.77 26.60 -7.83
CA GLY A 418 -22.93 25.72 -7.91
C GLY A 418 -22.60 24.23 -7.84
N ASP A 419 -21.50 23.79 -8.45
CA ASP A 419 -21.09 22.38 -8.46
C ASP A 419 -20.60 21.94 -7.08
N CYS A 420 -19.99 22.85 -6.32
CA CYS A 420 -19.54 22.61 -4.96
C CYS A 420 -20.70 22.37 -3.99
N ARG A 421 -21.86 23.02 -4.21
CA ARG A 421 -23.05 22.88 -3.36
C ARG A 421 -23.63 21.46 -3.36
N THR A 422 -23.40 20.69 -4.42
CA THR A 422 -23.78 19.28 -4.51
C THR A 422 -23.17 18.44 -3.39
N CYS A 423 -21.93 18.75 -3.00
CA CYS A 423 -21.22 18.03 -1.94
C CYS A 423 -21.18 18.81 -0.61
N HIS A 424 -21.13 20.15 -0.66
CA HIS A 424 -20.95 21.02 0.51
C HIS A 424 -22.25 21.61 1.06
N GLY A 425 -23.41 21.25 0.48
CA GLY A 425 -24.72 21.76 0.88
C GLY A 425 -25.05 23.08 0.18
N ALA A 426 -26.34 23.38 0.06
CA ALA A 426 -26.83 24.55 -0.66
C ALA A 426 -26.30 25.88 -0.10
N ASP A 427 -26.03 25.93 1.20
CA ASP A 427 -25.51 27.07 1.96
C ASP A 427 -24.01 26.99 2.27
N LEU A 428 -23.32 25.95 1.76
CA LEU A 428 -21.91 25.65 2.01
C LEU A 428 -21.58 25.42 3.50
N ASN A 429 -22.58 25.12 4.34
CA ASN A 429 -22.39 24.76 5.75
C ASN A 429 -22.06 23.27 5.98
N GLY A 430 -21.88 22.50 4.91
CA GLY A 430 -21.73 21.05 4.97
C GLY A 430 -23.08 20.38 4.71
N GLY A 431 -23.22 19.78 3.53
CA GLY A 431 -24.42 19.05 3.14
C GLY A 431 -24.45 17.64 3.76
N PRO A 432 -25.59 16.92 3.62
CA PRO A 432 -25.66 15.52 4.00
C PRO A 432 -24.72 14.70 3.10
N GLY A 433 -23.51 14.46 3.58
CA GLY A 433 -22.62 13.41 3.08
C GLY A 433 -21.12 13.70 3.06
N ALA A 434 -20.69 14.96 3.14
CA ALA A 434 -19.26 15.30 3.18
C ALA A 434 -18.79 15.95 4.49
N GLY A 435 -19.70 16.51 5.30
CA GLY A 435 -19.40 17.10 6.63
C GLY A 435 -18.45 18.30 6.65
N ALA A 436 -17.79 18.65 5.52
CA ALA A 436 -16.88 19.77 5.41
C ALA A 436 -17.64 21.06 5.10
N SER A 437 -17.82 21.89 6.13
CA SER A 437 -18.38 23.23 6.02
C SER A 437 -17.30 24.20 5.50
N CYS A 438 -17.54 24.81 4.35
CA CYS A 438 -16.71 25.91 3.86
C CYS A 438 -16.76 27.06 4.87
N ASN A 439 -17.95 27.38 5.38
CA ASN A 439 -18.15 28.46 6.32
C ASN A 439 -17.42 28.25 7.65
N ALA A 440 -17.43 27.03 8.21
CA ALA A 440 -16.69 26.73 9.43
C ALA A 440 -15.18 26.77 9.21
N CYS A 441 -14.69 26.28 8.07
CA CYS A 441 -13.28 26.33 7.72
C CYS A 441 -12.79 27.79 7.57
N HIS A 442 -13.52 28.61 6.81
CA HIS A 442 -13.19 30.03 6.64
C HIS A 442 -13.29 30.79 7.97
N ALA A 443 -14.32 30.53 8.79
CA ALA A 443 -14.45 31.14 10.10
C ALA A 443 -13.27 30.78 11.04
N ALA A 444 -12.82 29.51 11.03
CA ALA A 444 -11.67 29.06 11.81
C ALA A 444 -10.35 29.72 11.37
N ASN A 445 -10.28 30.18 10.12
CA ASN A 445 -9.13 30.89 9.55
C ASN A 445 -9.31 32.42 9.53
N GLY A 446 -10.24 32.96 10.32
CA GLY A 446 -10.44 34.41 10.47
C GLY A 446 -11.15 35.09 9.29
N GLN A 447 -11.83 34.31 8.45
CA GLN A 447 -12.55 34.76 7.25
C GLN A 447 -14.06 34.55 7.42
N GLN A 448 -14.66 35.06 8.51
CA GLN A 448 -16.09 34.83 8.80
C GLN A 448 -17.03 35.44 7.75
N ALA A 449 -16.61 36.51 7.07
CA ALA A 449 -17.38 37.22 6.05
C ALA A 449 -16.91 36.91 4.61
N TRP A 450 -16.26 35.75 4.37
CA TRP A 450 -15.66 35.42 3.07
C TRP A 450 -16.64 35.51 1.89
N GLN A 451 -17.93 35.19 2.09
CA GLN A 451 -18.96 35.22 1.05
C GLN A 451 -19.30 36.64 0.55
N THR A 452 -19.00 37.66 1.35
CA THR A 452 -19.31 39.08 1.05
C THR A 452 -18.05 39.94 0.96
N SER A 453 -16.86 39.34 1.14
CA SER A 453 -15.58 40.02 1.03
C SER A 453 -15.10 40.03 -0.41
N CYS A 454 -15.21 41.17 -1.10
CA CYS A 454 -14.84 41.31 -2.52
C CYS A 454 -13.40 40.84 -2.79
N THR A 455 -12.46 41.31 -1.95
CA THR A 455 -11.01 40.99 -1.97
C THR A 455 -10.68 39.50 -1.84
N PHE A 456 -11.66 38.71 -1.40
CA PHE A 456 -11.50 37.28 -1.22
C PHE A 456 -11.52 36.54 -2.56
N CYS A 457 -12.33 37.03 -3.51
CA CYS A 457 -12.53 36.40 -4.82
C CYS A 457 -11.85 37.15 -5.97
N HIS A 458 -11.71 38.49 -5.87
CA HIS A 458 -11.08 39.33 -6.88
C HIS A 458 -10.49 40.60 -6.24
N GLY A 459 -9.53 41.25 -6.90
CA GLY A 459 -8.77 42.34 -6.29
C GLY A 459 -7.61 41.86 -5.41
N GLU A 460 -7.05 42.76 -4.59
CA GLU A 460 -5.85 42.48 -3.78
C GLU A 460 -6.09 42.77 -2.28
N PRO A 461 -6.14 41.74 -1.41
CA PRO A 461 -6.44 41.92 0.02
C PRO A 461 -5.35 42.66 0.82
N ASN A 462 -4.09 42.67 0.34
CA ASN A 462 -2.94 43.22 1.08
C ASN A 462 -2.63 44.69 0.74
N ARG A 463 -3.54 45.40 0.06
CA ARG A 463 -3.29 46.78 -0.39
C ARG A 463 -4.04 47.78 0.50
N ALA A 464 -3.31 48.71 1.12
CA ALA A 464 -3.83 49.68 2.11
C ALA A 464 -4.88 50.67 1.55
N GLN A 465 -4.89 50.86 0.23
CA GLN A 465 -5.93 51.44 -0.62
C GLN A 465 -5.95 50.51 -1.85
N LEU A 466 -7.10 50.25 -2.52
CA LEU A 466 -7.25 49.35 -3.71
C LEU A 466 -7.88 47.95 -3.49
N ALA A 467 -8.72 47.77 -2.47
CA ALA A 467 -9.28 46.45 -2.15
C ALA A 467 -10.21 45.82 -3.22
N ALA A 468 -11.13 46.59 -3.83
CA ALA A 468 -12.21 46.00 -4.67
C ALA A 468 -12.18 46.38 -6.17
N ALA A 469 -11.31 47.29 -6.60
CA ALA A 469 -11.07 47.53 -8.03
C ALA A 469 -9.95 46.60 -8.50
N PRO A 470 -10.23 45.58 -9.33
CA PRO A 470 -9.28 44.52 -9.62
C PRO A 470 -8.05 45.06 -10.38
N PRO A 471 -6.82 44.92 -9.85
CA PRO A 471 -5.67 44.60 -10.68
C PRO A 471 -5.67 43.12 -11.07
N VAL A 472 -6.50 42.29 -10.42
CA VAL A 472 -6.69 40.86 -10.72
C VAL A 472 -8.18 40.58 -10.80
N ASP A 473 -8.69 40.19 -11.96
CA ASP A 473 -10.11 39.84 -12.13
C ASP A 473 -10.44 38.47 -11.49
N SER A 474 -11.72 38.07 -11.54
CA SER A 474 -12.18 36.80 -10.95
C SER A 474 -11.63 35.55 -11.66
N GLN A 475 -10.97 35.71 -12.82
CA GLN A 475 -10.30 34.65 -13.56
C GLN A 475 -8.77 34.72 -13.41
N GLY A 476 -8.26 35.63 -12.57
CA GLY A 476 -6.83 35.80 -12.33
C GLY A 476 -6.11 36.68 -13.35
N HIS A 477 -6.81 37.29 -14.30
CA HIS A 477 -6.18 38.18 -15.27
C HIS A 477 -5.79 39.51 -14.64
N VAL A 478 -4.70 40.10 -15.13
CA VAL A 478 -4.18 41.37 -14.59
C VAL A 478 -4.05 42.51 -15.59
N ALA A 479 -4.28 42.23 -16.86
CA ALA A 479 -4.10 43.21 -17.92
C ALA A 479 -5.36 44.08 -18.09
N PRO A 480 -5.26 45.42 -18.17
CA PRO A 480 -6.40 46.31 -18.43
C PRO A 480 -7.11 46.06 -19.77
N SER A 481 -6.48 45.32 -20.69
CA SER A 481 -7.10 44.84 -21.93
C SER A 481 -8.15 43.76 -21.69
N GLU A 482 -8.12 43.09 -20.53
CA GLU A 482 -9.11 42.10 -20.14
C GLU A 482 -10.31 42.78 -19.52
N ARG A 483 -11.52 42.40 -19.98
CA ARG A 483 -12.76 43.05 -19.58
C ARG A 483 -13.00 43.01 -18.06
N GLY A 484 -12.56 41.94 -17.39
CA GLY A 484 -12.67 41.79 -15.94
C GLY A 484 -11.79 42.76 -15.14
N VAL A 485 -10.70 43.26 -15.75
CA VAL A 485 -9.81 44.28 -15.18
C VAL A 485 -10.22 45.66 -15.69
N GLY A 486 -10.13 45.88 -17.00
CA GLY A 486 -10.59 47.09 -17.70
C GLY A 486 -10.14 48.41 -17.05
N ALA A 487 -10.99 49.43 -17.18
CA ALA A 487 -10.74 50.76 -16.63
C ALA A 487 -11.17 50.94 -15.15
N HIS A 488 -11.34 49.86 -14.37
CA HIS A 488 -11.79 49.93 -12.96
C HIS A 488 -10.92 50.87 -12.11
N GLN A 489 -9.60 50.77 -12.23
CA GLN A 489 -8.69 51.60 -11.44
C GLN A 489 -8.79 53.07 -11.83
N THR A 490 -8.89 53.38 -13.12
CA THR A 490 -9.04 54.76 -13.61
C THR A 490 -10.31 55.40 -13.05
N HIS A 491 -11.43 54.68 -13.07
CA HIS A 491 -12.72 55.21 -12.61
C HIS A 491 -12.82 55.30 -11.09
N LEU A 492 -12.39 54.29 -10.33
CA LEU A 492 -12.57 54.30 -8.88
C LEU A 492 -11.69 55.35 -8.18
N PHE A 493 -10.49 55.61 -8.69
CA PHE A 493 -9.52 56.47 -8.00
C PHE A 493 -9.38 57.86 -8.59
N GLY A 494 -9.75 58.07 -9.85
CA GLY A 494 -9.56 59.35 -10.53
C GLY A 494 -8.09 59.80 -10.67
N LYS A 495 -7.10 59.19 -10.01
CA LYS A 495 -5.71 59.66 -9.96
C LYS A 495 -4.69 58.52 -10.04
N GLN A 496 -3.86 58.53 -11.09
CA GLN A 496 -2.37 58.50 -11.08
C GLN A 496 -1.80 58.05 -12.44
N PRO A 497 -0.75 58.72 -13.01
CA PRO A 497 -0.06 59.91 -12.51
C PRO A 497 -0.39 61.24 -13.21
N THR A 498 -1.09 61.30 -14.36
CA THR A 498 -1.36 62.59 -15.05
C THR A 498 -2.65 62.54 -15.89
N GLY A 499 -3.47 63.60 -15.87
CA GLY A 499 -4.59 63.79 -16.81
C GLY A 499 -5.99 63.47 -16.28
N ALA A 500 -6.19 63.48 -14.96
CA ALA A 500 -7.51 63.29 -14.35
C ALA A 500 -8.48 64.42 -14.71
N ILE A 501 -9.72 64.07 -15.01
CA ILE A 501 -10.78 65.01 -15.41
C ILE A 501 -11.96 65.02 -14.42
N SER A 502 -11.94 64.17 -13.39
CA SER A 502 -12.95 64.09 -12.33
C SER A 502 -12.41 63.38 -11.08
N ASN A 503 -13.09 63.55 -9.95
CA ASN A 503 -12.93 62.68 -8.78
C ASN A 503 -13.26 61.21 -9.09
N GLY A 504 -12.81 60.31 -8.21
CA GLY A 504 -13.13 58.89 -8.25
C GLY A 504 -14.64 58.60 -8.14
N VAL A 505 -15.09 57.60 -8.90
CA VAL A 505 -16.50 57.20 -9.03
C VAL A 505 -16.79 56.03 -8.09
N ALA A 506 -17.76 56.21 -7.19
CA ALA A 506 -18.20 55.15 -6.29
C ALA A 506 -18.91 54.01 -7.05
N CYS A 507 -18.76 52.76 -6.58
CA CYS A 507 -19.29 51.56 -7.26
C CYS A 507 -20.80 51.65 -7.58
N GLY A 508 -21.57 52.27 -6.68
CA GLY A 508 -23.02 52.44 -6.83
C GLY A 508 -23.44 53.33 -8.00
N ALA A 509 -22.51 54.04 -8.63
CA ALA A 509 -22.77 54.80 -9.86
C ALA A 509 -22.84 53.90 -11.11
N CYS A 510 -22.22 52.72 -11.07
CA CYS A 510 -22.20 51.78 -12.19
C CYS A 510 -22.88 50.45 -11.89
N HIS A 511 -23.13 50.13 -10.62
CA HIS A 511 -23.79 48.90 -10.19
C HIS A 511 -25.02 49.22 -9.33
N ASP A 512 -26.17 48.63 -9.69
CA ASP A 512 -27.41 48.77 -8.92
C ASP A 512 -27.31 48.00 -7.60
N GLY A 513 -27.24 48.74 -6.47
CA GLY A 513 -27.56 48.32 -5.10
C GLY A 513 -27.26 46.88 -4.66
N GLN A 514 -26.29 46.71 -3.74
CA GLN A 514 -26.01 45.46 -2.99
C GLN A 514 -25.94 44.12 -3.77
N PRO A 515 -25.40 44.01 -5.00
CA PRO A 515 -25.13 42.71 -5.62
C PRO A 515 -24.00 41.93 -4.91
N TYR A 516 -23.59 42.31 -3.71
CA TYR A 516 -22.43 41.82 -2.95
C TYR A 516 -22.81 41.39 -1.52
N ALA A 517 -24.11 41.30 -1.21
CA ALA A 517 -24.60 40.84 0.08
C ALA A 517 -24.52 39.31 0.25
N ASP A 518 -24.31 38.57 -0.84
CA ASP A 518 -24.14 37.12 -0.81
C ASP A 518 -23.31 36.62 -2.00
N ILE A 519 -23.01 35.32 -1.95
CA ILE A 519 -22.19 34.62 -2.95
C ILE A 519 -22.90 34.43 -4.30
N ALA A 520 -24.19 34.74 -4.44
CA ALA A 520 -24.90 34.67 -5.72
C ALA A 520 -24.38 35.69 -6.73
N HIS A 521 -23.60 36.68 -6.28
CA HIS A 521 -22.78 37.54 -7.14
C HIS A 521 -21.87 36.75 -8.09
N VAL A 522 -21.36 35.60 -7.66
CA VAL A 522 -20.41 34.78 -8.42
C VAL A 522 -21.16 33.83 -9.36
N ASN A 523 -21.88 34.41 -10.32
CA ASN A 523 -22.74 33.71 -11.27
C ASN A 523 -22.27 33.85 -12.73
N GLY A 524 -21.10 34.47 -12.96
CA GLY A 524 -20.55 34.70 -14.29
C GLY A 524 -21.23 35.82 -15.10
N THR A 525 -22.17 36.58 -14.51
CA THR A 525 -22.85 37.70 -15.18
C THR A 525 -22.38 39.05 -14.63
N VAL A 526 -22.13 40.02 -15.51
CA VAL A 526 -21.76 41.39 -15.12
C VAL A 526 -23.01 42.26 -15.05
N ALA A 527 -23.44 42.60 -13.84
CA ALA A 527 -24.60 43.47 -13.62
C ALA A 527 -24.17 44.95 -13.60
N VAL A 528 -24.17 45.61 -14.77
CA VAL A 528 -23.93 47.07 -14.87
C VAL A 528 -25.26 47.80 -14.98
N ALA A 529 -25.48 48.75 -14.08
CA ALA A 529 -26.59 49.68 -14.09
C ALA A 529 -26.09 51.09 -13.83
N LEU A 530 -25.92 51.86 -14.90
CA LEU A 530 -25.37 53.20 -14.86
C LEU A 530 -26.41 54.17 -14.28
N LYS A 531 -26.10 54.76 -13.12
CA LYS A 531 -26.92 55.79 -12.48
C LYS A 531 -26.41 57.17 -12.85
N THR A 532 -27.33 58.12 -12.99
CA THR A 532 -26.99 59.50 -13.31
C THR A 532 -26.66 60.32 -12.07
N PRO A 533 -25.47 60.93 -11.98
CA PRO A 533 -25.28 62.11 -11.15
C PRO A 533 -26.05 63.29 -11.80
N GLY A 534 -26.95 63.95 -11.05
CA GLY A 534 -27.52 65.22 -11.48
C GLY A 534 -28.66 65.20 -12.52
N GLY A 535 -29.21 64.04 -12.91
CA GLY A 535 -30.55 63.97 -13.50
C GLY A 535 -30.72 64.04 -15.03
N ALA A 536 -29.69 63.80 -15.86
CA ALA A 536 -29.87 63.68 -17.32
C ALA A 536 -29.32 62.35 -17.88
N ALA A 537 -30.19 61.64 -18.63
CA ALA A 537 -30.01 60.40 -19.40
C ALA A 537 -29.45 59.15 -18.67
N ALA A 538 -30.29 58.11 -18.53
CA ALA A 538 -29.84 56.79 -18.08
C ALA A 538 -28.82 56.22 -19.07
N GLY A 539 -27.56 56.15 -18.66
CA GLY A 539 -26.50 55.58 -19.48
C GLY A 539 -26.78 54.11 -19.82
N THR A 540 -26.24 53.65 -20.93
CA THR A 540 -26.33 52.24 -21.35
C THR A 540 -24.96 51.58 -21.34
N PHE A 541 -24.95 50.29 -21.02
CA PHE A 541 -23.78 49.43 -21.13
C PHE A 541 -24.12 48.28 -22.08
N ASP A 542 -23.37 48.15 -23.17
CA ASP A 542 -23.43 46.99 -24.05
C ASP A 542 -22.47 45.92 -23.52
N ALA A 543 -23.02 44.87 -22.93
CA ALA A 543 -22.22 43.77 -22.38
C ALA A 543 -21.52 42.93 -23.46
N GLY A 544 -22.02 42.90 -24.70
CA GLY A 544 -21.39 42.18 -25.81
C GLY A 544 -20.16 42.93 -26.31
N ALA A 545 -20.32 44.21 -26.60
CA ALA A 545 -19.25 45.08 -27.08
C ALA A 545 -18.31 45.56 -25.96
N GLY A 546 -18.76 45.53 -24.69
CA GLY A 546 -18.04 46.13 -23.56
C GLY A 546 -17.92 47.64 -23.70
N THR A 547 -18.98 48.31 -24.19
CA THR A 547 -18.97 49.76 -24.44
C THR A 547 -20.02 50.47 -23.60
N CYS A 548 -19.71 51.70 -23.20
CA CYS A 548 -20.60 52.57 -22.45
C CYS A 548 -21.16 53.64 -23.39
N ALA A 549 -22.41 54.05 -23.25
CA ALA A 549 -22.99 55.13 -24.04
C ALA A 549 -23.98 55.96 -23.22
N SER A 550 -24.32 57.15 -23.73
CA SER A 550 -25.38 58.02 -23.18
C SER A 550 -25.19 58.44 -21.71
N THR A 551 -23.94 58.45 -21.22
CA THR A 551 -23.60 58.96 -19.90
C THR A 551 -23.12 60.40 -19.97
N TYR A 552 -23.42 61.19 -18.94
CA TYR A 552 -22.88 62.54 -18.78
C TYR A 552 -21.34 62.57 -18.87
N CYS A 553 -20.65 61.62 -18.22
CA CYS A 553 -19.18 61.58 -18.18
C CYS A 553 -18.53 61.27 -19.55
N HIS A 554 -19.22 60.54 -20.44
CA HIS A 554 -18.72 60.21 -21.78
C HIS A 554 -19.38 61.02 -22.88
N GLY A 555 -19.68 62.30 -22.62
CA GLY A 555 -20.14 63.23 -23.66
C GLY A 555 -21.62 63.13 -24.01
N GLY A 556 -22.42 62.40 -23.22
CA GLY A 556 -23.88 62.32 -23.32
C GLY A 556 -24.60 63.55 -22.74
N PHE A 557 -24.06 64.73 -22.96
CA PHE A 557 -24.66 66.03 -22.59
C PHE A 557 -24.81 66.92 -23.83
N ARG A 558 -25.60 67.99 -23.71
CA ARG A 558 -25.83 68.94 -24.81
C ARG A 558 -24.51 69.58 -25.25
N GLY A 559 -24.13 69.43 -26.52
CA GLY A 559 -22.84 69.90 -27.06
C GLY A 559 -21.66 68.94 -26.87
N GLY A 560 -21.87 67.81 -26.18
CA GLY A 560 -20.88 66.73 -26.09
C GLY A 560 -20.83 65.89 -27.38
N LYS A 561 -19.73 65.16 -27.57
CA LYS A 561 -19.49 64.29 -28.73
C LYS A 561 -20.22 62.93 -28.65
N ALA A 562 -21.00 62.68 -27.59
CA ALA A 562 -21.69 61.40 -27.33
C ALA A 562 -20.75 60.18 -27.50
N ALA A 563 -19.59 60.22 -26.83
CA ALA A 563 -18.57 59.19 -26.98
C ALA A 563 -19.07 57.84 -26.46
N THR A 564 -18.69 56.77 -27.18
CA THR A 564 -19.01 55.38 -26.80
C THR A 564 -17.74 54.60 -26.48
N PRO A 565 -17.01 54.92 -25.39
CA PRO A 565 -15.74 54.29 -25.10
C PRO A 565 -15.89 52.80 -24.76
N ALA A 566 -14.90 52.02 -25.15
CA ALA A 566 -14.73 50.65 -24.68
C ALA A 566 -14.24 50.63 -23.24
N TRP A 567 -14.74 49.71 -22.44
CA TRP A 567 -14.38 49.53 -21.03
C TRP A 567 -12.87 49.24 -20.81
N THR A 568 -12.23 48.65 -21.82
CA THR A 568 -10.80 48.33 -21.81
C THR A 568 -9.93 49.46 -22.37
N ALA A 569 -10.53 50.59 -22.78
CA ALA A 569 -9.78 51.77 -23.17
C ALA A 569 -9.15 52.41 -21.91
N THR A 570 -7.85 52.69 -21.96
CA THR A 570 -7.07 53.11 -20.80
C THR A 570 -6.93 54.63 -20.65
N SER A 571 -7.35 55.41 -21.65
CA SER A 571 -7.30 56.88 -21.59
C SER A 571 -8.38 57.54 -22.45
N VAL A 572 -8.80 58.74 -22.03
CA VAL A 572 -9.63 59.68 -22.80
C VAL A 572 -8.93 61.04 -22.81
N ASP A 573 -8.98 61.75 -23.95
CA ASP A 573 -8.40 63.08 -24.09
C ASP A 573 -9.48 64.16 -23.92
N CYS A 574 -9.12 65.39 -23.56
CA CYS A 574 -10.11 66.48 -23.39
C CYS A 574 -11.03 66.65 -24.61
N GLY A 575 -10.48 66.45 -25.82
CA GLY A 575 -11.20 66.55 -27.08
C GLY A 575 -12.13 65.37 -27.40
N SER A 576 -12.08 64.26 -26.65
CA SER A 576 -12.95 63.10 -26.90
C SER A 576 -14.35 63.28 -26.32
N CYS A 577 -14.54 64.17 -25.35
CA CYS A 577 -15.84 64.39 -24.71
C CYS A 577 -16.58 65.60 -25.29
N HIS A 578 -15.88 66.70 -25.55
CA HIS A 578 -16.42 67.90 -26.20
C HIS A 578 -15.33 68.58 -27.04
N ALA A 579 -15.67 69.61 -27.83
CA ALA A 579 -14.65 70.35 -28.59
C ALA A 579 -13.67 71.06 -27.63
N SER A 580 -12.36 70.91 -27.87
CA SER A 580 -11.32 71.70 -27.19
C SER A 580 -11.46 73.18 -27.61
N GLN A 581 -11.19 74.12 -26.70
CA GLN A 581 -11.52 75.56 -26.79
C GLN A 581 -10.90 76.35 -27.96
N THR A 582 -10.32 75.67 -28.96
CA THR A 582 -9.71 76.25 -30.15
C THR A 582 -10.51 75.86 -31.39
N GLY A 583 -11.65 76.52 -31.65
CA GLY A 583 -12.42 76.26 -32.88
C GLY A 583 -13.82 76.85 -32.95
N THR A 584 -14.44 76.69 -34.12
CA THR A 584 -15.81 77.12 -34.49
C THR A 584 -16.93 76.24 -33.92
N ASP A 585 -16.57 75.18 -33.20
CA ASP A 585 -17.50 74.14 -32.72
C ASP A 585 -18.07 74.46 -31.32
N LEU A 586 -18.44 75.72 -31.11
CA LEU A 586 -19.11 76.15 -29.88
C LEU A 586 -20.60 75.78 -29.96
N SER A 587 -21.12 75.11 -28.95
CA SER A 587 -22.55 74.81 -28.85
C SER A 587 -23.30 75.90 -28.10
N ASP A 588 -24.60 76.03 -28.39
CA ASP A 588 -25.55 76.87 -27.65
C ASP A 588 -25.12 78.34 -27.50
N ALA A 589 -25.31 78.91 -26.32
CA ALA A 589 -25.02 80.31 -26.02
C ALA A 589 -23.54 80.67 -26.18
N HIS A 590 -22.60 79.72 -26.11
CA HIS A 590 -21.18 79.99 -26.36
C HIS A 590 -20.94 80.42 -27.82
N ALA A 591 -21.63 79.82 -28.79
CA ALA A 591 -21.54 80.23 -30.20
C ALA A 591 -21.92 81.71 -30.37
N THR A 592 -22.94 82.15 -29.66
CA THR A 592 -23.39 83.54 -29.70
C THR A 592 -22.44 84.46 -28.94
N HIS A 593 -22.09 84.14 -27.69
CA HIS A 593 -21.28 85.05 -26.84
C HIS A 593 -19.81 85.12 -27.28
N VAL A 594 -19.20 83.99 -27.62
CA VAL A 594 -17.79 83.94 -28.04
C VAL A 594 -17.68 84.08 -29.56
N GLY A 595 -18.58 83.45 -30.32
CA GLY A 595 -18.57 83.52 -31.78
C GLY A 595 -19.11 84.84 -32.34
N THR A 596 -20.31 85.27 -31.95
CA THR A 596 -20.92 86.51 -32.47
C THR A 596 -20.43 87.76 -31.71
N PHE A 597 -20.48 87.73 -30.39
CA PHE A 597 -20.12 88.88 -29.54
C PHE A 597 -18.63 88.95 -29.16
N LYS A 598 -17.82 87.95 -29.57
CA LYS A 598 -16.37 87.91 -29.37
C LYS A 598 -15.92 88.06 -27.90
N LEU A 599 -16.77 87.65 -26.94
CA LEU A 599 -16.41 87.66 -25.52
C LEU A 599 -15.32 86.61 -25.23
N SER A 600 -14.32 86.99 -24.44
CA SER A 600 -13.29 86.04 -24.00
C SER A 600 -13.83 85.06 -22.96
N CYS A 601 -13.37 83.80 -22.99
CA CYS A 601 -13.83 82.74 -22.10
C CYS A 601 -13.72 83.10 -20.61
N GLY A 602 -12.67 83.85 -20.24
CA GLY A 602 -12.43 84.26 -18.86
C GLY A 602 -13.46 85.21 -18.24
N VAL A 603 -14.35 85.80 -19.05
CA VAL A 603 -15.50 86.57 -18.56
C VAL A 603 -16.44 85.69 -17.75
N CYS A 604 -16.60 84.41 -18.14
CA CYS A 604 -17.52 83.47 -17.50
C CYS A 604 -16.82 82.31 -16.78
N HIS A 605 -15.63 81.89 -17.21
CA HIS A 605 -14.99 80.66 -16.72
C HIS A 605 -13.81 80.88 -15.78
N SER A 606 -13.57 82.14 -15.34
CA SER A 606 -12.44 82.65 -14.53
C SER A 606 -11.26 83.19 -15.35
N ALA A 607 -10.43 84.03 -14.72
CA ALA A 607 -9.27 84.67 -15.34
C ALA A 607 -8.28 83.67 -15.99
N ALA A 608 -8.27 82.41 -15.55
CA ALA A 608 -7.44 81.35 -16.09
C ALA A 608 -7.81 80.94 -17.53
N TYR A 609 -8.98 81.36 -18.03
CA TYR A 609 -9.44 81.14 -19.41
C TYR A 609 -9.42 82.43 -20.25
N ALA A 610 -8.68 83.46 -19.83
CA ALA A 610 -8.51 84.69 -20.61
C ALA A 610 -7.63 84.45 -21.87
N PRO A 611 -7.74 85.30 -22.91
CA PRO A 611 -6.94 85.14 -24.13
C PRO A 611 -5.44 85.23 -23.81
N GLY A 612 -4.65 84.23 -24.24
CA GLY A 612 -3.22 84.15 -23.93
C GLY A 612 -2.88 83.52 -22.57
N ALA A 613 -3.88 83.18 -21.74
CA ALA A 613 -3.67 82.37 -20.56
C ALA A 613 -3.49 80.90 -20.96
N THR A 614 -2.62 80.17 -20.25
CA THR A 614 -2.59 78.71 -20.32
C THR A 614 -3.80 78.20 -19.54
N PRO A 615 -4.74 77.46 -20.16
CA PRO A 615 -5.88 76.91 -19.44
C PRO A 615 -5.38 76.05 -18.28
N PRO A 616 -6.00 76.15 -17.09
CA PRO A 616 -5.63 75.29 -15.98
C PRO A 616 -5.96 73.84 -16.33
N THR A 617 -5.25 72.90 -15.70
CA THR A 617 -5.72 71.50 -15.63
C THR A 617 -7.15 71.50 -15.09
N ALA A 618 -8.01 70.61 -15.61
CA ALA A 618 -9.39 70.48 -15.15
C ALA A 618 -9.43 70.40 -13.61
N ASP A 619 -10.25 71.24 -12.98
CA ASP A 619 -10.48 71.15 -11.54
C ASP A 619 -11.33 69.90 -11.29
N GLU A 620 -10.74 68.85 -10.70
CA GLU A 620 -11.37 67.54 -10.51
C GLU A 620 -12.65 67.57 -9.64
N VAL A 621 -12.87 68.66 -8.89
CA VAL A 621 -14.07 68.89 -8.07
C VAL A 621 -15.19 69.55 -8.89
N LEU A 622 -14.82 70.42 -9.84
CA LEU A 622 -15.77 71.21 -10.64
C LEU A 622 -16.00 70.63 -12.04
N HIS A 623 -15.04 69.88 -12.58
CA HIS A 623 -15.12 69.29 -13.90
C HIS A 623 -15.77 67.90 -13.80
N VAL A 624 -16.87 67.71 -14.54
CA VAL A 624 -17.67 66.48 -14.54
C VAL A 624 -18.34 66.19 -13.19
N ASN A 625 -19.02 67.18 -12.62
CA ASN A 625 -19.79 67.08 -11.36
C ASN A 625 -21.32 67.12 -11.55
N GLY A 626 -21.80 67.14 -12.80
CA GLY A 626 -23.22 67.19 -13.14
C GLY A 626 -23.85 68.58 -13.05
N VAL A 627 -23.06 69.63 -12.82
CA VAL A 627 -23.55 71.01 -12.78
C VAL A 627 -22.73 71.93 -13.69
N VAL A 628 -23.35 73.03 -14.16
CA VAL A 628 -22.63 74.08 -14.87
C VAL A 628 -22.04 75.03 -13.84
N ASP A 629 -20.71 75.12 -13.82
CA ASP A 629 -19.94 76.00 -12.95
C ASP A 629 -19.47 77.23 -13.75
N VAL A 630 -19.77 78.42 -13.24
CA VAL A 630 -19.35 79.71 -13.81
C VAL A 630 -18.75 80.60 -12.71
N ALA A 631 -17.88 81.52 -13.10
CA ALA A 631 -17.24 82.44 -12.19
C ALA A 631 -18.28 83.34 -11.48
N ALA A 632 -18.08 83.52 -10.17
CA ALA A 632 -18.94 84.34 -9.29
C ALA A 632 -19.30 85.75 -9.83
N PRO A 633 -18.44 86.47 -10.59
CA PRO A 633 -18.77 87.79 -11.12
C PRO A 633 -19.94 87.82 -12.12
N VAL A 634 -20.33 86.67 -12.69
CA VAL A 634 -21.46 86.58 -13.64
C VAL A 634 -22.80 86.43 -12.92
N ASN A 635 -22.77 86.01 -11.65
CA ASN A 635 -23.93 85.85 -10.76
C ASN A 635 -25.15 85.26 -11.49
N TYR A 636 -24.90 84.08 -12.08
CA TYR A 636 -25.84 83.26 -12.82
C TYR A 636 -26.73 82.46 -11.86
N ASP A 637 -28.03 82.61 -12.01
CA ASP A 637 -29.02 81.83 -11.29
C ASP A 637 -29.42 80.60 -12.12
N ARG A 638 -29.11 79.42 -11.57
CA ARG A 638 -29.38 78.12 -12.17
C ARG A 638 -30.87 77.78 -12.25
N ALA A 639 -31.70 78.30 -11.34
CA ALA A 639 -33.13 77.99 -11.32
C ALA A 639 -33.89 78.78 -12.39
N THR A 640 -33.44 80.00 -12.68
CA THR A 640 -34.09 80.92 -13.62
C THR A 640 -33.35 81.02 -14.96
N HIS A 641 -32.16 80.41 -15.07
CA HIS A 641 -31.25 80.53 -16.20
C HIS A 641 -30.92 82.00 -16.54
N GLY A 642 -30.83 82.88 -15.53
CA GLY A 642 -30.61 84.32 -15.68
C GLY A 642 -29.24 84.76 -15.15
N CYS A 643 -28.66 85.84 -15.71
CA CYS A 643 -27.46 86.49 -15.16
C CYS A 643 -27.84 87.88 -14.63
N THR A 644 -27.29 88.29 -13.50
CA THR A 644 -27.59 89.63 -12.90
C THR A 644 -26.64 90.74 -13.36
N VAL A 645 -25.66 90.44 -14.23
CA VAL A 645 -24.77 91.48 -14.79
C VAL A 645 -25.37 92.16 -16.02
N ALA A 646 -25.03 93.46 -16.18
CA ALA A 646 -25.58 94.46 -17.10
C ALA A 646 -25.61 94.15 -18.62
N CYS A 647 -25.26 92.94 -19.07
CA CYS A 647 -25.25 92.57 -20.48
C CYS A 647 -26.63 92.14 -21.01
N HIS A 648 -27.51 91.64 -20.15
CA HIS A 648 -28.88 91.23 -20.50
C HIS A 648 -29.88 91.86 -19.53
N GLY A 649 -30.99 92.39 -20.06
CA GLY A 649 -32.10 92.89 -19.24
C GLY A 649 -32.84 91.75 -18.50
N PRO A 650 -33.73 92.06 -17.54
CA PRO A 650 -34.41 91.08 -16.70
C PRO A 650 -35.31 90.07 -17.45
N ASP A 651 -35.53 90.27 -18.75
CA ASP A 651 -36.54 89.56 -19.54
C ASP A 651 -35.98 88.44 -20.43
N ARG A 652 -34.69 88.10 -20.35
CA ARG A 652 -34.06 87.07 -21.19
C ARG A 652 -33.51 85.91 -20.38
N ALA A 653 -34.31 84.85 -20.23
CA ALA A 653 -33.85 83.56 -19.76
C ALA A 653 -32.97 82.88 -20.83
N TRP A 654 -31.87 82.22 -20.41
CA TRP A 654 -31.07 81.37 -21.29
C TRP A 654 -31.86 80.11 -21.68
N TYR A 655 -31.87 79.76 -22.98
CA TYR A 655 -32.32 78.47 -23.52
C TYR A 655 -31.28 77.86 -24.46
#